data_AF-A0A8I1Y8V8-F1
#
_entry.id   AF-A0A8I1Y8V8-F1
#
_cell.length_a   1.000
_cell.length_b   1.000
_cell.length_c   1.000
_cell.angle_alpha   90.00
_cell.angle_beta   90.00
_cell.angle_gamma   90.00
#
_symmetry.space_group_name_H-M   'P 1'
#
loop_
_entity.id
_entity.type
_entity.pdbx_description
1 polymer ?
#
loop_
_entity_poly.entity_id
_entity_poly.type
_entity_poly.pdbx_seq_one_letter_code
_entity_poly.pdbx_strand_id
1 'polypeptide(L)'
;MSASNTFVIGQCTRVRDSVFMKARAQSVDGVMRDLTHTAQADFPPEGEIELRGARAFLKQDDWAIAKPVLDGPPRRQRWVSPTAKKLLPFEDLSGLSGPEAARRLLVETGLQDVFAGEKIYRIAAGEMVMVKMARSEDGRSRATSADMARLPVYAFDATKVLAIPTPGGSISLMEKNHQSPEVRLANWTSDAQYVEQIVRAALSGDDDEQKAKAAVAATLLSHAGRLEALLSGAGEPDPNVVQEIARSRRLGEVVTSRPALVAEFMQALRRDPSVAARIEQEIARLTADAVESKRAALTAELTASMEAEFAAVRRERGEKLKAELDDLETSSLQELQSKIDAERAAALSAIEMRKSGLEKAVEELQKSRDDLHEAHRAKAIEVDAIGAEITRLSLEVVDRKADLDRLLRMEQVLQSAADRGKTPRKAPLMPLPDAPRSARPLPIGGIADWLKNSRLLTDAGRRALARIAALVLSGGVPVVEGPEADDVLDVLASMLAGGAVATFDCDPTVISYDDLWRRPGNGEPTALGMALSDARENGTVRFCAIRRADLSPSQFWIDALRRAGKQRNIPKELLICVTRVGEENESAGQALPFRAEGWLDRNAGAAALASIGDESSRCVVQMEGVASDPAAALPLVASARLSLTDARWLAELVPISKTVLKGEATAFSKEVLEALSGEAKPNLKLIDNGGPSRA
;
A
#
# COMPACT_ATOMS: atom_id res chain seq x y z
N MET A 1 -4.17 30.80 -104.60
CA MET A 1 -2.70 30.74 -104.56
C MET A 1 -2.32 29.88 -103.38
N SER A 2 -1.63 28.77 -103.63
CA SER A 2 -1.17 27.84 -102.59
C SER A 2 -0.43 28.63 -101.52
N ALA A 3 -0.86 28.52 -100.26
CA ALA A 3 -0.13 29.07 -99.13
C ALA A 3 1.21 28.35 -99.07
N SER A 4 2.26 28.97 -99.61
CA SER A 4 3.64 28.52 -99.45
C SER A 4 3.87 28.33 -97.95
N ASN A 5 4.05 27.08 -97.51
CA ASN A 5 4.17 26.73 -96.10
C ASN A 5 5.59 27.01 -95.60
N THR A 6 6.06 28.22 -95.89
CA THR A 6 7.42 28.70 -95.62
C THR A 6 7.51 29.01 -94.14
N PHE A 7 8.43 28.36 -93.44
CA PHE A 7 8.76 28.66 -92.05
C PHE A 7 10.27 28.82 -91.91
N VAL A 8 10.68 29.55 -90.89
CA VAL A 8 12.07 29.81 -90.56
C VAL A 8 12.38 29.19 -89.21
N ILE A 9 13.53 28.54 -89.13
CA ILE A 9 14.09 27.98 -87.91
C ILE A 9 15.32 28.77 -87.56
N GLY A 10 15.46 29.10 -86.29
CA GLY A 10 16.59 29.87 -85.81
C GLY A 10 16.83 29.68 -84.32
N GLN A 11 17.88 30.36 -83.85
CA GLN A 11 18.29 30.35 -82.45
C GLN A 11 18.04 31.73 -81.84
N CYS A 12 17.47 31.77 -80.64
CA CYS A 12 17.13 33.00 -79.93
C CYS A 12 18.40 33.70 -79.46
N THR A 13 18.66 34.93 -79.91
CA THR A 13 19.90 35.67 -79.61
C THR A 13 19.75 36.64 -78.44
N ARG A 14 18.57 37.25 -78.30
CA ARG A 14 18.29 38.24 -77.25
C ARG A 14 16.86 38.10 -76.74
N VAL A 15 16.70 38.16 -75.42
CA VAL A 15 15.41 38.18 -74.72
C VAL A 15 15.39 39.42 -73.82
N ARG A 16 14.61 40.44 -74.20
CA ARG A 16 14.37 41.66 -73.40
C ARG A 16 12.86 41.84 -73.23
N ASP A 17 12.28 42.85 -73.89
CA ASP A 17 10.84 43.08 -73.94
C ASP A 17 10.15 42.17 -74.98
N SER A 18 10.85 41.91 -76.09
CA SER A 18 10.54 40.87 -77.08
C SER A 18 11.69 39.85 -77.18
N VAL A 19 11.41 38.68 -77.77
CA VAL A 19 12.42 37.66 -78.10
C VAL A 19 12.84 37.87 -79.56
N PHE A 20 14.13 37.88 -79.83
CA PHE A 20 14.64 37.92 -81.21
C PHE A 20 15.39 36.64 -81.53
N MET A 21 15.21 36.16 -82.76
CA MET A 21 15.78 34.93 -83.25
C MET A 21 16.58 35.19 -84.53
N LYS A 22 17.81 34.70 -84.59
CA LYS A 22 18.61 34.72 -85.80
C LYS A 22 18.23 33.53 -86.68
N ALA A 23 17.80 33.80 -87.91
CA ALA A 23 17.43 32.76 -88.86
C ALA A 23 18.65 31.86 -89.18
N ARG A 24 18.45 30.54 -89.12
CA ARG A 24 19.49 29.53 -89.40
C ARG A 24 19.11 28.67 -90.59
N ALA A 25 17.84 28.35 -90.75
CA ALA A 25 17.36 27.64 -91.92
C ALA A 25 15.94 28.07 -92.29
N GLN A 26 15.57 27.92 -93.54
CA GLN A 26 14.23 28.20 -94.04
C GLN A 26 13.73 27.02 -94.85
N SER A 27 12.48 26.63 -94.62
CA SER A 27 11.79 25.66 -95.47
C SER A 27 11.21 26.39 -96.68
N VAL A 28 11.65 26.02 -97.88
CA VAL A 28 11.08 26.49 -99.16
C VAL A 28 10.62 25.25 -99.92
N ASP A 29 9.31 25.16 -100.21
CA ASP A 29 8.68 24.04 -100.91
C ASP A 29 9.03 22.64 -100.32
N GLY A 30 9.18 22.57 -99.00
CA GLY A 30 9.48 21.34 -98.26
C GLY A 30 10.97 21.01 -98.14
N VAL A 31 11.86 21.77 -98.77
CA VAL A 31 13.32 21.59 -98.67
C VAL A 31 13.89 22.60 -97.67
N MET A 32 14.72 22.12 -96.74
CA MET A 32 15.41 22.98 -95.77
C MET A 32 16.65 23.61 -96.42
N ARG A 33 16.65 24.93 -96.54
CA ARG A 33 17.78 25.74 -97.02
C ARG A 33 18.52 26.34 -95.82
N ASP A 34 19.85 26.20 -95.78
CA ASP A 34 20.71 26.87 -94.80
C ASP A 34 20.77 28.38 -95.08
N LEU A 35 20.58 29.17 -94.02
CA LEU A 35 20.61 30.64 -94.05
C LEU A 35 21.73 31.22 -93.19
N THR A 36 22.60 30.38 -92.61
CA THR A 36 23.62 30.81 -91.65
C THR A 36 24.51 31.95 -92.15
N HIS A 37 24.79 31.99 -93.46
CA HIS A 37 25.61 33.02 -94.11
C HIS A 37 24.80 34.08 -94.90
N THR A 38 23.51 33.86 -95.16
CA THR A 38 22.64 34.78 -95.93
C THR A 38 21.57 35.46 -95.09
N ALA A 39 21.45 35.13 -93.80
CA ALA A 39 20.41 35.64 -92.91
C ALA A 39 20.28 37.17 -92.91
N GLN A 40 21.39 37.92 -93.00
CA GLN A 40 21.36 39.38 -93.05
C GLN A 40 20.81 39.94 -94.36
N ALA A 41 21.01 39.22 -95.47
CA ALA A 41 20.44 39.58 -96.77
C ALA A 41 18.95 39.24 -96.83
N ASP A 42 18.56 38.08 -96.29
CA ASP A 42 17.18 37.59 -96.34
C ASP A 42 16.28 38.25 -95.26
N PHE A 43 16.85 38.67 -94.12
CA PHE A 43 16.14 39.30 -93.00
C PHE A 43 16.85 40.57 -92.49
N PRO A 44 16.86 41.67 -93.27
CA PRO A 44 17.53 42.91 -92.88
C PRO A 44 16.85 43.59 -91.67
N PRO A 45 17.60 44.38 -90.85
CA PRO A 45 19.02 44.73 -91.04
C PRO A 45 20.03 43.76 -90.40
N GLU A 46 19.65 43.01 -89.36
CA GLU A 46 20.60 42.23 -88.53
C GLU A 46 20.51 40.70 -88.75
N GLY A 47 19.62 40.23 -89.63
CA GLY A 47 19.34 38.80 -89.82
C GLY A 47 18.44 38.21 -88.74
N GLU A 48 17.67 39.05 -88.05
CA GLU A 48 16.86 38.68 -86.89
C GLU A 48 15.36 38.87 -87.13
N ILE A 49 14.58 37.99 -86.52
CA ILE A 49 13.11 37.99 -86.53
C ILE A 49 12.63 38.23 -85.10
N GLU A 50 11.75 39.20 -84.91
CA GLU A 50 11.09 39.45 -83.62
C GLU A 50 9.95 38.44 -83.40
N LEU A 51 10.02 37.67 -82.33
CA LEU A 51 9.00 36.68 -81.93
C LEU A 51 8.07 37.30 -80.88
N ARG A 52 6.89 37.76 -81.30
CA ARG A 52 5.91 38.39 -80.39
C ARG A 52 5.22 37.34 -79.53
N GLY A 53 5.03 37.65 -78.24
CA GLY A 53 4.36 36.76 -77.28
C GLY A 53 5.18 35.54 -76.84
N ALA A 54 6.40 35.35 -77.34
CA ALA A 54 7.20 34.15 -77.08
C ALA A 54 8.07 34.21 -75.81
N ARG A 55 8.13 35.38 -75.14
CA ARG A 55 8.95 35.62 -73.93
C ARG A 55 8.65 34.67 -72.77
N ALA A 56 7.41 34.20 -72.67
CA ALA A 56 6.99 33.31 -71.58
C ALA A 56 7.63 31.91 -71.65
N PHE A 57 8.08 31.46 -72.83
CA PHE A 57 8.54 30.08 -73.02
C PHE A 57 9.84 29.91 -73.83
N LEU A 58 10.36 30.98 -74.47
CA LEU A 58 11.67 30.99 -75.11
C LEU A 58 12.70 31.76 -74.27
N LYS A 59 13.88 31.16 -74.12
CA LYS A 59 15.07 31.75 -73.49
C LYS A 59 16.14 32.06 -74.53
N GLN A 60 17.17 32.78 -74.13
CA GLN A 60 18.37 32.92 -74.95
C GLN A 60 18.95 31.53 -75.28
N ASP A 61 19.42 31.37 -76.51
CA ASP A 61 19.96 30.14 -77.11
C ASP A 61 18.95 29.02 -77.39
N ASP A 62 17.66 29.19 -77.06
CA ASP A 62 16.61 28.24 -77.45
C ASP A 62 16.40 28.23 -78.98
N TRP A 63 16.13 27.04 -79.52
CA TRP A 63 15.70 26.88 -80.91
C TRP A 63 14.20 27.16 -81.05
N ALA A 64 13.83 27.88 -82.11
CA ALA A 64 12.43 28.15 -82.41
C ALA A 64 12.14 28.04 -83.90
N ILE A 65 10.87 27.70 -84.18
CA ILE A 65 10.27 27.74 -85.52
C ILE A 65 9.26 28.88 -85.56
N ALA A 66 9.32 29.68 -86.62
CA ALA A 66 8.55 30.92 -86.77
C ALA A 66 8.06 31.07 -88.21
N LYS A 67 6.97 31.82 -88.39
CA LYS A 67 6.43 32.21 -89.69
C LYS A 67 6.52 33.74 -89.80
N PRO A 68 7.66 34.28 -90.27
CA PRO A 68 7.91 35.71 -90.26
C PRO A 68 7.03 36.43 -91.29
N VAL A 69 6.52 37.59 -90.89
CA VAL A 69 5.76 38.54 -91.72
C VAL A 69 6.39 39.92 -91.56
N LEU A 70 6.37 40.74 -92.61
CA LEU A 70 6.80 42.14 -92.53
C LEU A 70 5.73 42.95 -91.79
N ASP A 71 6.13 43.62 -90.72
CA ASP A 71 5.27 44.52 -89.94
C ASP A 71 5.90 45.91 -89.79
N GLY A 72 5.06 46.94 -89.78
CA GLY A 72 5.45 48.35 -89.67
C GLY A 72 5.40 49.17 -90.99
N PRO A 73 5.60 50.50 -90.90
CA PRO A 73 5.49 51.40 -92.04
C PRO A 73 6.64 51.19 -93.06
N PRO A 74 6.48 51.55 -94.35
CA PRO A 74 7.38 51.17 -95.45
C PRO A 74 8.87 51.51 -95.27
N ARG A 75 9.21 52.48 -94.43
CA ARG A 75 10.60 52.90 -94.14
C ARG A 75 11.18 52.30 -92.85
N ARG A 76 10.39 51.53 -92.08
CA ARG A 76 10.77 50.88 -90.82
C ARG A 76 10.14 49.49 -90.68
N GLN A 77 10.04 48.75 -91.78
CA GLN A 77 9.53 47.38 -91.74
C GLN A 77 10.49 46.50 -90.94
N ARG A 78 9.94 45.63 -90.11
CA ARG A 78 10.67 44.62 -89.35
C ARG A 78 10.05 43.27 -89.59
N TRP A 79 10.88 42.24 -89.60
CA TRP A 79 10.40 40.86 -89.64
C TRP A 79 9.90 40.46 -88.25
N VAL A 80 8.61 40.17 -88.18
CA VAL A 80 7.93 39.80 -86.94
C VAL A 80 7.18 38.49 -87.16
N SER A 81 7.23 37.58 -86.20
CA SER A 81 6.41 36.39 -86.18
C SER A 81 5.39 36.46 -85.04
N PRO A 82 4.08 36.44 -85.32
CA PRO A 82 3.06 36.32 -84.29
C PRO A 82 2.97 34.89 -83.73
N THR A 83 3.47 33.89 -84.47
CA THR A 83 3.48 32.49 -84.05
C THR A 83 4.92 31.99 -83.91
N ALA A 84 5.29 31.57 -82.72
CA ALA A 84 6.57 30.91 -82.47
C ALA A 84 6.34 29.64 -81.67
N LYS A 85 7.06 28.57 -82.01
CA LYS A 85 7.06 27.32 -81.25
C LYS A 85 8.48 26.95 -80.87
N LYS A 86 8.66 26.41 -79.66
CA LYS A 86 9.97 25.96 -79.16
C LYS A 86 10.33 24.62 -79.81
N LEU A 87 11.55 24.53 -80.32
CA LEU A 87 12.16 23.29 -80.77
C LEU A 87 13.15 22.81 -79.71
N LEU A 88 13.21 21.49 -79.51
CA LEU A 88 14.17 20.83 -78.64
C LEU A 88 15.14 19.99 -79.49
N PRO A 89 16.40 19.85 -79.06
CA PRO A 89 17.31 18.88 -79.64
C PRO A 89 16.71 17.47 -79.59
N PHE A 90 16.89 16.73 -80.67
CA PHE A 90 16.44 15.34 -80.82
C PHE A 90 17.65 14.42 -81.03
N GLU A 91 17.68 13.31 -80.31
CA GLU A 91 18.70 12.26 -80.48
C GLU A 91 18.05 10.87 -80.51
N ASP A 92 18.52 10.03 -81.44
CA ASP A 92 18.00 8.68 -81.61
C ASP A 92 18.83 7.66 -80.82
N LEU A 93 18.23 7.09 -79.76
CA LEU A 93 18.81 6.01 -78.96
C LEU A 93 18.12 4.66 -79.21
N SER A 94 17.25 4.55 -80.22
CA SER A 94 16.52 3.31 -80.52
C SER A 94 17.42 2.16 -80.99
N GLY A 95 18.66 2.46 -81.38
CA GLY A 95 19.69 1.46 -81.71
C GLY A 95 20.29 0.74 -80.50
N LEU A 96 19.98 1.17 -79.27
CA LEU A 96 20.35 0.45 -78.05
C LEU A 96 19.49 -0.81 -77.87
N SER A 97 19.92 -1.73 -77.01
CA SER A 97 19.21 -3.01 -76.71
C SER A 97 17.86 -2.86 -75.98
N GLY A 98 17.14 -1.75 -76.19
CA GLY A 98 15.83 -1.45 -75.64
C GLY A 98 15.79 -0.22 -74.72
N PRO A 99 14.58 0.14 -74.24
CA PRO A 99 14.35 1.35 -73.45
C PRO A 99 15.08 1.37 -72.10
N GLU A 100 15.36 0.21 -71.49
CA GLU A 100 16.16 0.12 -70.25
C GLU A 100 17.64 0.46 -70.50
N ALA A 101 18.18 0.14 -71.67
CA ALA A 101 19.54 0.54 -72.03
C ALA A 101 19.64 2.07 -72.21
N ALA A 102 18.61 2.68 -72.82
CA ALA A 102 18.49 4.13 -72.91
C ALA A 102 18.37 4.79 -71.52
N ARG A 103 17.53 4.24 -70.62
CA ARG A 103 17.46 4.71 -69.23
C ARG A 103 18.81 4.65 -68.53
N ARG A 104 19.51 3.51 -68.57
CA ARG A 104 20.83 3.36 -67.91
C ARG A 104 21.87 4.33 -68.45
N LEU A 105 21.86 4.58 -69.76
CA LEU A 105 22.75 5.55 -70.37
C LEU A 105 22.44 6.97 -69.87
N LEU A 106 21.15 7.34 -69.89
CA LEU A 106 20.71 8.69 -69.55
C LEU A 106 20.71 8.98 -68.04
N VAL A 107 20.45 8.00 -67.18
CA VAL A 107 20.27 8.18 -65.73
C VAL A 107 21.49 7.72 -64.93
N GLU A 108 22.05 6.54 -65.23
CA GLU A 108 23.15 5.98 -64.42
C GLU A 108 24.52 6.40 -64.95
N THR A 109 24.77 6.11 -66.23
CA THR A 109 26.09 6.21 -66.85
C THR A 109 26.43 7.65 -67.24
N GLY A 110 25.41 8.40 -67.67
CA GLY A 110 25.54 9.74 -68.22
C GLY A 110 26.09 9.75 -69.65
N LEU A 111 25.66 10.73 -70.44
CA LEU A 111 26.24 11.02 -71.75
C LEU A 111 27.54 11.82 -71.57
N GLN A 112 28.50 11.60 -72.48
CA GLN A 112 29.72 12.41 -72.55
C GLN A 112 29.47 13.82 -73.12
N ASP A 113 28.28 14.06 -73.67
CA ASP A 113 27.81 15.38 -74.08
C ASP A 113 27.71 16.33 -72.86
N VAL A 114 28.04 17.61 -73.04
CA VAL A 114 27.99 18.65 -72.00
C VAL A 114 26.63 19.39 -72.01
N PHE A 115 25.67 18.90 -72.79
CA PHE A 115 24.35 19.52 -72.91
C PHE A 115 23.56 19.53 -71.60
N ALA A 116 23.16 20.73 -71.17
CA ALA A 116 22.24 20.96 -70.08
C ALA A 116 20.97 21.67 -70.59
N GLY A 117 19.80 21.07 -70.39
CA GLY A 117 18.54 21.57 -70.93
C GLY A 117 17.55 20.47 -71.29
N GLU A 118 16.40 20.85 -71.84
CA GLU A 118 15.39 19.88 -72.29
C GLU A 118 15.82 19.25 -73.62
N LYS A 119 15.71 17.92 -73.73
CA LYS A 119 16.09 17.14 -74.92
C LYS A 119 15.10 16.00 -75.11
N ILE A 120 14.83 15.68 -76.38
CA ILE A 120 13.98 14.56 -76.77
C ILE A 120 14.86 13.40 -77.21
N TYR A 121 14.61 12.22 -76.66
CA TYR A 121 15.30 10.99 -77.05
C TYR A 121 14.31 9.98 -77.59
N ARG A 122 14.61 9.39 -78.75
CA ARG A 122 13.90 8.18 -79.20
C ARG A 122 14.48 6.98 -78.47
N ILE A 123 13.65 6.24 -77.74
CA ILE A 123 14.08 5.14 -76.85
C ILE A 123 13.74 3.75 -77.40
N ALA A 124 12.84 3.69 -78.38
CA ALA A 124 12.49 2.48 -79.13
C ALA A 124 11.95 2.85 -80.53
N ALA A 125 11.63 1.84 -81.35
CA ALA A 125 11.17 2.04 -82.72
C ALA A 125 9.98 3.01 -82.83
N GLY A 126 9.04 2.99 -81.88
CA GLY A 126 7.87 3.86 -81.85
C GLY A 126 7.73 4.73 -80.59
N GLU A 127 8.77 4.80 -79.74
CA GLU A 127 8.69 5.49 -78.44
C GLU A 127 9.75 6.57 -78.30
N MET A 128 9.38 7.70 -77.71
CA MET A 128 10.29 8.78 -77.36
C MET A 128 9.97 9.35 -75.98
N VAL A 129 10.95 10.01 -75.39
CA VAL A 129 10.84 10.62 -74.06
C VAL A 129 11.43 12.03 -74.10
N MET A 130 10.85 12.92 -73.31
CA MET A 130 11.37 14.27 -73.09
C MET A 130 11.92 14.38 -71.67
N VAL A 131 13.20 14.70 -71.54
CA VAL A 131 13.87 14.80 -70.24
C VAL A 131 14.70 16.09 -70.17
N LYS A 132 14.95 16.57 -68.95
CA LYS A 132 15.88 17.67 -68.73
C LYS A 132 17.24 17.11 -68.38
N MET A 133 18.25 17.37 -69.21
CA MET A 133 19.63 17.00 -68.95
C MET A 133 20.28 18.00 -67.99
N ALA A 134 21.03 17.49 -67.02
CA ALA A 134 21.84 18.28 -66.09
C ALA A 134 23.25 17.70 -66.01
N ARG A 135 24.24 18.56 -65.82
CA ARG A 135 25.63 18.16 -65.66
C ARG A 135 25.88 17.67 -64.24
N SER A 136 26.47 16.50 -64.13
CA SER A 136 26.88 15.87 -62.87
C SER A 136 28.34 16.20 -62.54
N GLU A 137 28.76 15.95 -61.29
CA GLU A 137 30.09 16.28 -60.75
C GLU A 137 31.24 15.57 -61.51
N ASP A 138 30.97 14.38 -62.04
CA ASP A 138 31.88 13.59 -62.90
C ASP A 138 31.97 14.12 -64.35
N GLY A 139 31.33 15.27 -64.63
CA GLY A 139 31.39 15.95 -65.92
C GLY A 139 30.45 15.40 -66.99
N ARG A 140 29.68 14.34 -66.70
CA ARG A 140 28.72 13.73 -67.64
C ARG A 140 27.32 14.35 -67.49
N SER A 141 26.54 14.34 -68.57
CA SER A 141 25.15 14.83 -68.55
C SER A 141 24.17 13.69 -68.28
N ARG A 142 23.32 13.86 -67.27
CA ARG A 142 22.31 12.89 -66.86
C ARG A 142 20.90 13.48 -66.93
N ALA A 143 19.93 12.63 -67.23
CA ALA A 143 18.52 12.98 -67.23
C ALA A 143 18.02 13.25 -65.82
N THR A 144 17.27 14.34 -65.68
CA THR A 144 16.62 14.80 -64.45
C THR A 144 15.19 15.23 -64.79
N SER A 145 14.26 14.97 -63.88
CA SER A 145 12.86 15.37 -63.98
C SER A 145 12.33 15.62 -62.57
N ALA A 146 11.23 16.37 -62.47
CA ALA A 146 10.52 16.56 -61.20
C ALA A 146 9.98 15.23 -60.64
N ASP A 147 9.57 14.33 -61.53
CA ASP A 147 9.14 12.97 -61.19
C ASP A 147 9.78 11.98 -62.16
N MET A 148 10.87 11.33 -61.71
CA MET A 148 11.52 10.27 -62.46
C MET A 148 10.82 8.91 -62.29
N ALA A 149 9.91 8.77 -61.32
CA ALA A 149 9.16 7.52 -61.11
C ALA A 149 7.96 7.41 -62.08
N ARG A 150 7.43 8.53 -62.57
CA ARG A 150 6.30 8.59 -63.50
C ARG A 150 6.62 9.45 -64.72
N LEU A 151 7.61 9.02 -65.51
CA LEU A 151 8.05 9.74 -66.69
C LEU A 151 7.19 9.39 -67.91
N PRO A 152 6.50 10.35 -68.56
CA PRO A 152 5.66 10.06 -69.72
C PRO A 152 6.49 9.71 -70.96
N VAL A 153 6.12 8.60 -71.60
CA VAL A 153 6.65 8.11 -72.87
C VAL A 153 5.63 8.41 -73.95
N TYR A 154 6.06 9.05 -75.03
CA TYR A 154 5.20 9.48 -76.14
C TYR A 154 5.43 8.66 -77.39
N ALA A 155 4.42 8.59 -78.26
CA ALA A 155 4.53 7.93 -79.56
C ALA A 155 5.48 8.73 -80.47
N PHE A 156 6.47 8.05 -81.04
CA PHE A 156 7.41 8.65 -81.97
C PHE A 156 6.82 8.72 -83.39
N ASP A 157 6.98 9.88 -84.03
CA ASP A 157 6.61 10.13 -85.42
C ASP A 157 7.78 10.78 -86.14
N ALA A 158 8.37 10.04 -87.09
CA ALA A 158 9.54 10.49 -87.84
C ALA A 158 9.28 11.76 -88.68
N THR A 159 8.04 12.01 -89.08
CA THR A 159 7.69 13.19 -89.90
C THR A 159 7.80 14.51 -89.13
N LYS A 160 7.85 14.44 -87.80
CA LYS A 160 7.94 15.60 -86.91
C LYS A 160 9.38 15.98 -86.55
N VAL A 161 10.37 15.19 -86.98
CA VAL A 161 11.80 15.48 -86.78
C VAL A 161 12.30 16.35 -87.93
N LEU A 162 12.86 17.50 -87.58
CA LEU A 162 13.40 18.48 -88.51
C LEU A 162 14.92 18.38 -88.52
N ALA A 163 15.49 17.94 -89.65
CA ALA A 163 16.93 17.95 -89.86
C ALA A 163 17.37 19.33 -90.37
N ILE A 164 18.13 20.06 -89.55
CA ILE A 164 18.60 21.41 -89.85
C ILE A 164 20.05 21.35 -90.31
N PRO A 165 20.37 21.77 -91.55
CA PRO A 165 21.75 21.87 -91.99
C PRO A 165 22.49 22.93 -91.18
N THR A 166 23.74 22.62 -90.80
CA THR A 166 24.65 23.50 -90.06
C THR A 166 26.06 23.38 -90.64
N PRO A 167 26.96 24.34 -90.40
CA PRO A 167 28.34 24.27 -90.91
C PRO A 167 29.12 23.02 -90.47
N GLY A 168 28.72 22.37 -89.37
CA GLY A 168 29.35 21.16 -88.83
C GLY A 168 28.60 19.84 -89.08
N GLY A 169 27.54 19.84 -89.91
CA GLY A 169 26.70 18.67 -90.16
C GLY A 169 25.20 19.01 -90.10
N SER A 170 24.36 18.10 -89.61
CA SER A 170 22.93 18.36 -89.40
C SER A 170 22.53 18.21 -87.93
N ILE A 171 21.77 19.16 -87.40
CA ILE A 171 21.16 19.04 -86.07
C ILE A 171 19.72 18.57 -86.24
N SER A 172 19.33 17.52 -85.52
CA SER A 172 17.94 17.06 -85.47
C SER A 172 17.19 17.81 -84.37
N LEU A 173 16.07 18.43 -84.72
CA LEU A 173 15.22 19.17 -83.81
C LEU A 173 13.78 18.66 -83.90
N MET A 174 13.02 18.76 -82.80
CA MET A 174 11.61 18.41 -82.77
C MET A 174 10.82 19.42 -81.94
N GLU A 175 9.57 19.68 -82.31
CA GLU A 175 8.72 20.62 -81.57
C GLU A 175 8.44 20.12 -80.13
N LYS A 176 8.63 20.98 -79.13
CA LYS A 176 8.36 20.62 -77.72
C LYS A 176 6.93 20.11 -77.49
N ASN A 177 5.96 20.72 -78.17
CA ASN A 177 4.55 20.36 -78.08
C ASN A 177 4.12 19.58 -79.33
N HIS A 178 4.86 18.53 -79.70
CA HIS A 178 4.66 17.72 -80.90
C HIS A 178 3.28 17.04 -81.03
N GLN A 179 2.38 17.16 -80.05
CA GLN A 179 1.03 16.56 -80.02
C GLN A 179 1.02 15.03 -80.22
N SER A 180 2.10 14.33 -79.85
CA SER A 180 2.08 12.87 -79.88
C SER A 180 1.36 12.36 -78.64
N PRO A 181 0.52 11.32 -78.76
CA PRO A 181 -0.16 10.73 -77.61
C PRO A 181 0.86 10.15 -76.63
N GLU A 182 0.54 10.27 -75.34
CA GLU A 182 1.23 9.52 -74.29
C GLU A 182 0.89 8.04 -74.46
N VAL A 183 1.92 7.21 -74.54
CA VAL A 183 1.82 5.75 -74.71
C VAL A 183 1.81 5.06 -73.35
N ARG A 184 2.69 5.49 -72.43
CA ARG A 184 2.81 4.92 -71.08
C ARG A 184 3.61 5.83 -70.13
N LEU A 185 3.53 5.54 -68.84
CA LEU A 185 4.41 6.10 -67.81
C LEU A 185 5.54 5.11 -67.49
N ALA A 186 6.78 5.56 -67.51
CA ALA A 186 7.96 4.74 -67.21
C ALA A 186 8.62 5.18 -65.88
N ASN A 187 9.12 4.20 -65.12
CA ASN A 187 9.88 4.45 -63.89
C ASN A 187 11.39 4.50 -64.21
N TRP A 188 11.91 5.72 -64.29
CA TRP A 188 13.31 6.04 -64.60
C TRP A 188 14.12 6.50 -63.38
N THR A 189 13.65 6.21 -62.16
CA THR A 189 14.44 6.40 -60.92
C THR A 189 15.83 5.77 -61.03
N SER A 190 16.81 6.27 -60.27
CA SER A 190 18.13 5.63 -60.24
C SER A 190 18.06 4.25 -59.59
N ASP A 191 19.00 3.36 -59.90
CA ASP A 191 19.03 2.00 -59.34
C ASP A 191 19.17 2.02 -57.81
N ALA A 192 19.89 3.00 -57.26
CA ALA A 192 19.99 3.19 -55.82
C ALA A 192 18.63 3.56 -55.19
N GLN A 193 17.92 4.53 -55.79
CA GLN A 193 16.59 4.96 -55.31
C GLN A 193 15.55 3.87 -55.47
N TYR A 194 15.63 3.08 -56.54
CA TYR A 194 14.74 1.95 -56.78
C TYR A 194 14.94 0.83 -55.74
N VAL A 195 16.19 0.49 -55.42
CA VAL A 195 16.48 -0.48 -54.35
C VAL A 195 16.01 0.05 -52.99
N GLU A 196 16.22 1.33 -52.70
CA GLU A 196 15.73 1.96 -51.46
C GLU A 196 14.20 1.86 -51.34
N GLN A 197 13.46 2.13 -52.42
CA GLN A 197 12.01 2.00 -52.45
C GLN A 197 11.56 0.56 -52.18
N ILE A 198 12.22 -0.44 -52.77
CA ILE A 198 11.91 -1.85 -52.56
C ILE A 198 12.21 -2.29 -51.12
N VAL A 199 13.36 -1.87 -50.57
CA VAL A 199 13.75 -2.20 -49.19
C VAL A 199 12.79 -1.55 -48.20
N ARG A 200 12.41 -0.28 -48.41
CA ARG A 200 11.44 0.41 -47.55
C ARG A 200 10.06 -0.27 -47.60
N ALA A 201 9.63 -0.73 -48.77
CA ALA A 201 8.39 -1.49 -48.90
C ALA A 201 8.46 -2.85 -48.17
N ALA A 202 9.63 -3.50 -48.16
CA ALA A 202 9.83 -4.79 -47.50
C ALA A 202 9.97 -4.71 -45.97
N LEU A 203 10.49 -3.61 -45.43
CA LEU A 203 10.65 -3.36 -43.98
C LEU A 203 9.35 -3.03 -43.24
N SER A 204 8.20 -3.06 -43.92
CA SER A 204 6.87 -2.83 -43.33
C SER A 204 6.19 -4.10 -42.79
N GLY A 205 6.93 -5.22 -42.69
CA GLY A 205 6.50 -6.45 -42.01
C GLY A 205 7.41 -6.80 -40.84
N ASP A 206 6.81 -7.27 -39.73
CA ASP A 206 7.50 -7.76 -38.54
C ASP A 206 8.22 -9.09 -38.85
N ASP A 207 9.54 -9.06 -39.02
CA ASP A 207 10.39 -10.24 -38.83
C ASP A 207 11.84 -9.84 -38.51
N ASP A 208 12.43 -10.54 -37.56
CA ASP A 208 13.59 -10.17 -36.75
C ASP A 208 14.92 -9.85 -37.51
N GLU A 209 15.71 -9.06 -36.80
CA GLU A 209 16.91 -8.28 -37.14
C GLU A 209 18.16 -9.09 -37.61
N GLN A 210 18.02 -10.38 -37.96
CA GLN A 210 19.14 -11.22 -38.43
C GLN A 210 19.10 -11.63 -39.90
N LYS A 211 18.21 -11.06 -40.72
CA LYS A 211 18.14 -11.33 -42.19
C LYS A 211 18.70 -10.22 -43.08
N ALA A 212 19.32 -9.15 -42.57
CA ALA A 212 19.66 -7.96 -43.36
C ALA A 212 20.57 -8.20 -44.60
N LYS A 213 21.43 -9.23 -44.61
CA LYS A 213 22.32 -9.53 -45.76
C LYS A 213 21.72 -10.49 -46.80
N ALA A 214 20.87 -11.42 -46.37
CA ALA A 214 20.15 -12.33 -47.27
C ALA A 214 18.85 -11.70 -47.80
N ALA A 215 18.29 -10.74 -47.07
CA ALA A 215 17.02 -10.10 -47.39
C ALA A 215 17.07 -9.25 -48.65
N VAL A 216 18.12 -8.47 -48.95
CA VAL A 216 18.05 -7.54 -50.10
C VAL A 216 18.01 -8.27 -51.45
N ALA A 217 18.90 -9.25 -51.67
CA ALA A 217 18.88 -10.06 -52.89
C ALA A 217 17.63 -10.96 -52.98
N ALA A 218 17.26 -11.61 -51.88
CA ALA A 218 16.05 -12.43 -51.84
C ALA A 218 14.76 -11.60 -52.02
N THR A 219 14.72 -10.38 -51.51
CA THR A 219 13.58 -9.45 -51.65
C THR A 219 13.48 -8.92 -53.09
N LEU A 220 14.60 -8.57 -53.73
CA LEU A 220 14.62 -8.16 -55.14
C LEU A 220 14.19 -9.30 -56.07
N LEU A 221 14.66 -10.53 -55.83
CA LEU A 221 14.26 -11.71 -56.60
C LEU A 221 12.82 -12.15 -56.30
N SER A 222 12.37 -12.08 -55.04
CA SER A 222 10.97 -12.33 -54.64
C SER A 222 10.02 -11.28 -55.20
N HIS A 223 10.43 -10.02 -55.28
CA HIS A 223 9.68 -8.97 -55.96
C HIS A 223 9.56 -9.24 -57.46
N ALA A 224 10.64 -9.63 -58.13
CA ALA A 224 10.59 -10.07 -59.53
C ALA A 224 9.61 -11.25 -59.73
N GLY A 225 9.67 -12.27 -58.86
CA GLY A 225 8.74 -13.40 -58.92
C GLY A 225 7.27 -13.03 -58.68
N ARG A 226 6.99 -12.06 -57.80
CA ARG A 226 5.62 -11.51 -57.60
C ARG A 226 5.12 -10.79 -58.84
N LEU A 227 5.97 -10.00 -59.50
CA LEU A 227 5.61 -9.31 -60.75
C LEU A 227 5.41 -10.31 -61.90
N GLU A 228 6.22 -11.38 -61.99
CA GLU A 228 6.05 -12.46 -62.97
C GLU A 228 4.71 -13.22 -62.79
N ALA A 229 4.27 -13.42 -61.54
CA ALA A 229 2.96 -14.02 -61.26
C ALA A 229 1.79 -13.15 -61.75
N LEU A 230 1.93 -11.81 -61.70
CA LEU A 230 0.93 -10.87 -62.22
C LEU A 230 0.85 -10.89 -63.75
N LEU A 231 1.94 -11.24 -64.44
CA LEU A 231 1.98 -11.39 -65.91
C LEU A 231 1.43 -12.74 -66.41
N SER A 232 1.15 -13.69 -65.53
CA SER A 232 0.71 -15.05 -65.92
C SER A 232 -0.77 -15.14 -66.33
N GLY A 233 -1.50 -14.02 -66.38
CA GLY A 233 -2.86 -13.93 -66.91
C GLY A 233 -2.88 -13.84 -68.44
N ALA A 234 -3.95 -14.34 -69.09
CA ALA A 234 -4.09 -14.49 -70.55
C ALA A 234 -4.25 -13.18 -71.37
N GLY A 235 -3.48 -12.13 -71.05
CA GLY A 235 -3.42 -10.86 -71.79
C GLY A 235 -2.01 -10.53 -72.26
N GLU A 236 -1.88 -9.57 -73.19
CA GLU A 236 -0.56 -9.02 -73.54
C GLU A 236 0.10 -8.41 -72.29
N PRO A 237 1.35 -8.77 -71.97
CA PRO A 237 2.02 -8.33 -70.75
C PRO A 237 2.29 -6.82 -70.80
N ASP A 238 1.96 -6.12 -69.71
CA ASP A 238 2.26 -4.68 -69.59
C ASP A 238 3.78 -4.45 -69.70
N PRO A 239 4.26 -3.68 -70.70
CA PRO A 239 5.68 -3.45 -70.93
C PRO A 239 6.39 -2.78 -69.74
N ASN A 240 5.67 -2.08 -68.86
CA ASN A 240 6.24 -1.51 -67.64
C ASN A 240 6.59 -2.59 -66.61
N VAL A 241 5.70 -3.56 -66.41
CA VAL A 241 5.90 -4.67 -65.47
C VAL A 241 7.05 -5.55 -65.95
N VAL A 242 7.16 -5.78 -67.26
CA VAL A 242 8.29 -6.51 -67.87
C VAL A 242 9.63 -5.80 -67.62
N GLN A 243 9.67 -4.47 -67.71
CA GLN A 243 10.87 -3.67 -67.42
C GLN A 243 11.26 -3.75 -65.94
N GLU A 244 10.29 -3.68 -65.02
CA GLU A 244 10.54 -3.79 -63.58
C GLU A 244 11.03 -5.19 -63.16
N ILE A 245 10.51 -6.25 -63.78
CA ILE A 245 11.01 -7.63 -63.58
C ILE A 245 12.47 -7.73 -64.01
N ALA A 246 12.80 -7.29 -65.23
CA ALA A 246 14.16 -7.35 -65.75
C ALA A 246 15.15 -6.55 -64.88
N ARG A 247 14.72 -5.38 -64.40
CA ARG A 247 15.51 -4.53 -63.50
C ARG A 247 15.75 -5.19 -62.14
N SER A 248 14.70 -5.73 -61.53
CA SER A 248 14.75 -6.39 -60.21
C SER A 248 15.60 -7.65 -60.24
N ARG A 249 15.48 -8.46 -61.31
CA ARG A 249 16.30 -9.66 -61.54
C ARG A 249 17.78 -9.30 -61.69
N ARG A 250 18.10 -8.32 -62.55
CA ARG A 250 19.48 -7.88 -62.78
C ARG A 250 20.14 -7.36 -61.49
N LEU A 251 19.42 -6.56 -60.71
CA LEU A 251 19.94 -6.05 -59.43
C LEU A 251 20.10 -7.16 -58.40
N GLY A 252 19.14 -8.10 -58.31
CA GLY A 252 19.26 -9.30 -57.49
C GLY A 252 20.48 -10.16 -57.87
N GLU A 253 20.71 -10.37 -59.16
CA GLU A 253 21.85 -11.13 -59.70
C GLU A 253 23.20 -10.42 -59.45
N VAL A 254 23.27 -9.10 -59.58
CA VAL A 254 24.50 -8.32 -59.27
C VAL A 254 24.84 -8.41 -57.78
N VAL A 255 23.84 -8.29 -56.91
CA VAL A 255 24.04 -8.41 -55.45
C VAL A 255 24.44 -9.84 -55.07
N THR A 256 23.86 -10.85 -55.75
CA THR A 256 24.18 -12.27 -55.52
C THR A 256 25.58 -12.66 -56.03
N SER A 257 25.98 -12.15 -57.20
CA SER A 257 27.27 -12.45 -57.83
C SER A 257 28.46 -11.69 -57.24
N ARG A 258 28.22 -10.61 -56.49
CA ARG A 258 29.27 -9.78 -55.85
C ARG A 258 28.99 -9.57 -54.36
N PRO A 259 29.08 -10.62 -53.53
CA PRO A 259 28.84 -10.53 -52.08
C PRO A 259 29.80 -9.57 -51.35
N ALA A 260 30.97 -9.30 -51.94
CA ALA A 260 31.92 -8.29 -51.47
C ALA A 260 31.31 -6.87 -51.43
N LEU A 261 30.43 -6.51 -52.37
CA LEU A 261 29.79 -5.18 -52.38
C LEU A 261 28.86 -4.98 -51.17
N VAL A 262 28.19 -6.04 -50.71
CA VAL A 262 27.34 -5.99 -49.51
C VAL A 262 28.20 -5.90 -48.25
N ALA A 263 29.35 -6.58 -48.23
CA ALA A 263 30.30 -6.47 -47.14
C ALA A 263 30.92 -5.07 -47.06
N GLU A 264 31.32 -4.50 -48.20
CA GLU A 264 31.86 -3.13 -48.32
C GLU A 264 30.81 -2.08 -47.94
N PHE A 265 29.56 -2.24 -48.38
CA PHE A 265 28.45 -1.37 -47.98
C PHE A 265 28.20 -1.40 -46.48
N MET A 266 28.16 -2.59 -45.86
CA MET A 266 27.98 -2.72 -44.42
C MET A 266 29.18 -2.18 -43.63
N GLN A 267 30.39 -2.27 -44.20
CA GLN A 267 31.59 -1.69 -43.62
C GLN A 267 31.61 -0.17 -43.76
N ALA A 268 31.07 0.39 -44.86
CA ALA A 268 30.86 1.82 -45.04
C ALA A 268 29.80 2.37 -44.07
N LEU A 269 28.68 1.67 -43.89
CA LEU A 269 27.65 2.02 -42.90
C LEU A 269 28.20 1.99 -41.46
N ARG A 270 29.06 1.03 -41.13
CA ARG A 270 29.75 0.99 -39.81
C ARG A 270 30.77 2.12 -39.61
N ARG A 271 31.29 2.70 -40.70
CA ARG A 271 32.20 3.86 -40.65
C ARG A 271 31.46 5.19 -40.63
N ASP A 272 30.13 5.18 -40.82
CA ASP A 272 29.30 6.36 -40.66
C ASP A 272 29.23 6.73 -39.16
N PRO A 273 29.63 7.95 -38.75
CA PRO A 273 29.61 8.38 -37.35
C PRO A 273 28.22 8.31 -36.71
N SER A 274 27.16 8.55 -37.48
CA SER A 274 25.78 8.56 -36.97
C SER A 274 25.28 7.14 -36.65
N VAL A 275 25.65 6.17 -37.48
CA VAL A 275 25.30 4.75 -37.29
C VAL A 275 26.17 4.14 -36.19
N ALA A 276 27.46 4.47 -36.14
CA ALA A 276 28.36 4.03 -35.08
C ALA A 276 27.88 4.50 -33.69
N ALA A 277 27.53 5.78 -33.55
CA ALA A 277 27.02 6.34 -32.30
C ALA A 277 25.71 5.66 -31.85
N ARG A 278 24.82 5.35 -32.79
CA ARG A 278 23.56 4.65 -32.48
C ARG A 278 23.80 3.21 -32.05
N ILE A 279 24.75 2.50 -32.68
CA ILE A 279 25.15 1.15 -32.27
C ILE A 279 25.78 1.19 -30.87
N GLU A 280 26.65 2.15 -30.58
CA GLU A 280 27.25 2.30 -29.24
C GLU A 280 26.20 2.60 -28.16
N GLN A 281 25.23 3.47 -28.46
CA GLN A 281 24.12 3.76 -27.54
C GLN A 281 23.28 2.52 -27.26
N GLU A 282 23.00 1.72 -28.29
CA GLU A 282 22.20 0.50 -28.15
C GLU A 282 22.97 -0.58 -27.36
N ILE A 283 24.28 -0.73 -27.63
CA ILE A 283 25.16 -1.60 -26.83
C ILE A 283 25.18 -1.14 -25.38
N ALA A 284 25.33 0.16 -25.11
CA ALA A 284 25.32 0.70 -23.76
C ALA A 284 24.00 0.39 -23.03
N ARG A 285 22.86 0.57 -23.71
CA ARG A 285 21.53 0.22 -23.17
C ARG A 285 21.44 -1.26 -22.83
N LEU A 286 21.77 -2.15 -23.77
CA LEU A 286 21.69 -3.59 -23.56
C LEU A 286 22.65 -4.07 -22.46
N THR A 287 23.84 -3.47 -22.34
CA THR A 287 24.75 -3.79 -21.24
C THR A 287 24.22 -3.32 -19.89
N ALA A 288 23.59 -2.15 -19.82
CA ALA A 288 22.95 -1.66 -18.60
C ALA A 288 21.81 -2.59 -18.16
N ASP A 289 20.94 -2.99 -19.08
CA ASP A 289 19.84 -3.90 -18.80
C ASP A 289 20.33 -5.28 -18.34
N ALA A 290 21.39 -5.81 -18.98
CA ALA A 290 21.99 -7.08 -18.59
C ALA A 290 22.67 -7.02 -17.21
N VAL A 291 23.33 -5.89 -16.88
CA VAL A 291 23.95 -5.67 -15.58
C VAL A 291 22.88 -5.55 -14.49
N GLU A 292 21.81 -4.82 -14.74
CA GLU A 292 20.72 -4.65 -13.78
C GLU A 292 19.98 -5.97 -13.54
N SER A 293 19.71 -6.74 -14.59
CA SER A 293 19.13 -8.10 -14.47
C SER A 293 20.01 -9.03 -13.63
N LYS A 294 21.34 -9.02 -13.86
CA LYS A 294 22.27 -9.81 -13.05
C LYS A 294 22.36 -9.33 -11.60
N ARG A 295 22.33 -8.01 -11.36
CA ARG A 295 22.28 -7.45 -10.01
C ARG A 295 21.02 -7.89 -9.28
N ALA A 296 19.86 -7.76 -9.91
CA ALA A 296 18.59 -8.19 -9.35
C ALA A 296 18.59 -9.69 -8.99
N ALA A 297 19.12 -10.54 -9.89
CA ALA A 297 19.25 -11.98 -9.64
C ALA A 297 20.17 -12.30 -8.44
N LEU A 298 21.36 -11.68 -8.39
CA LEU A 298 22.30 -11.86 -7.27
C LEU A 298 21.73 -11.33 -5.94
N THR A 299 21.02 -10.19 -5.97
CA THR A 299 20.36 -9.69 -4.76
C THR A 299 19.26 -10.63 -4.29
N ALA A 300 18.46 -11.19 -5.19
CA ALA A 300 17.41 -12.15 -4.84
C ALA A 300 17.99 -13.44 -4.25
N GLU A 301 19.07 -13.96 -4.85
CA GLU A 301 19.78 -15.15 -4.35
C GLU A 301 20.38 -14.91 -2.96
N LEU A 302 21.04 -13.77 -2.75
CA LEU A 302 21.59 -13.41 -1.44
C LEU A 302 20.48 -13.27 -0.39
N THR A 303 19.37 -12.59 -0.72
CA THR A 303 18.24 -12.45 0.22
C THR A 303 17.63 -13.79 0.57
N ALA A 304 17.43 -14.69 -0.42
CA ALA A 304 16.89 -16.02 -0.17
C ALA A 304 17.82 -16.87 0.69
N SER A 305 19.14 -16.78 0.47
CA SER A 305 20.14 -17.46 1.30
C SER A 305 20.11 -16.96 2.73
N MET A 306 20.09 -15.64 2.94
CA MET A 306 20.02 -15.03 4.28
C MET A 306 18.72 -15.40 5.00
N GLU A 307 17.58 -15.38 4.31
CA GLU A 307 16.30 -15.79 4.88
C GLU A 307 16.28 -17.26 5.30
N ALA A 308 16.87 -18.14 4.50
CA ALA A 308 17.02 -19.55 4.82
C ALA A 308 17.91 -19.78 6.05
N GLU A 309 19.04 -19.08 6.14
CA GLU A 309 19.93 -19.11 7.31
C GLU A 309 19.22 -18.58 8.56
N PHE A 310 18.53 -17.44 8.47
CA PHE A 310 17.76 -16.90 9.59
C PHE A 310 16.61 -17.81 10.01
N ALA A 311 15.96 -18.51 9.07
CA ALA A 311 14.93 -19.49 9.38
C ALA A 311 15.52 -20.72 10.08
N ALA A 312 16.71 -21.18 9.68
CA ALA A 312 17.41 -22.27 10.33
C ALA A 312 17.83 -21.91 11.76
N VAL A 313 18.43 -20.73 11.96
CA VAL A 313 18.81 -20.24 13.30
C VAL A 313 17.59 -20.04 14.19
N ARG A 314 16.48 -19.52 13.66
CA ARG A 314 15.22 -19.38 14.41
C ARG A 314 14.65 -20.73 14.84
N ARG A 315 14.68 -21.75 13.97
CA ARG A 315 14.27 -23.11 14.33
C ARG A 315 15.16 -23.70 15.43
N GLU A 316 16.48 -23.63 15.26
CA GLU A 316 17.43 -24.16 16.24
C GLU A 316 17.27 -23.48 17.62
N ARG A 317 17.11 -22.15 17.64
CA ARG A 317 16.82 -21.42 18.89
C ARG A 317 15.46 -21.77 19.47
N GLY A 318 14.44 -21.93 18.64
CA GLY A 318 13.11 -22.34 19.07
C GLY A 318 13.11 -23.74 19.71
N GLU A 319 13.84 -24.69 19.12
CA GLU A 319 14.00 -26.04 19.66
C GLU A 319 14.79 -26.03 20.98
N LYS A 320 15.87 -25.24 21.07
CA LYS A 320 16.64 -25.06 22.33
C LYS A 320 15.80 -24.46 23.44
N LEU A 321 15.09 -23.37 23.16
CA LEU A 321 14.20 -22.74 24.13
C LEU A 321 13.08 -23.68 24.58
N LYS A 322 12.53 -24.48 23.65
CA LYS A 322 11.51 -25.47 24.00
C LYS A 322 12.07 -26.54 24.93
N ALA A 323 13.26 -27.07 24.64
CA ALA A 323 13.92 -28.04 25.52
C ALA A 323 14.23 -27.45 26.91
N GLU A 324 14.73 -26.21 26.96
CA GLU A 324 14.97 -25.52 28.24
C GLU A 324 13.67 -25.28 29.03
N LEU A 325 12.56 -25.00 28.34
CA LEU A 325 11.26 -24.78 28.97
C LEU A 325 10.66 -26.11 29.48
N ASP A 326 10.77 -27.19 28.71
CA ASP A 326 10.36 -28.53 29.12
C ASP A 326 11.20 -29.00 30.34
N ASP A 327 12.51 -28.75 30.36
CA ASP A 327 13.41 -29.03 31.49
C ASP A 327 13.04 -28.19 32.73
N LEU A 328 12.67 -26.93 32.54
CA LEU A 328 12.27 -26.03 33.63
C LEU A 328 10.89 -26.40 34.19
N GLU A 329 9.94 -26.80 33.34
CA GLU A 329 8.62 -27.30 33.76
C GLU A 329 8.76 -28.61 34.53
N THR A 330 9.54 -29.56 34.03
CA THR A 330 9.75 -30.84 34.71
C THR A 330 10.46 -30.68 36.05
N SER A 331 11.50 -29.84 36.13
CA SER A 331 12.17 -29.53 37.40
C SER A 331 11.24 -28.78 38.38
N SER A 332 10.47 -27.81 37.91
CA SER A 332 9.50 -27.07 38.76
C SER A 332 8.39 -27.98 39.29
N LEU A 333 7.84 -28.86 38.44
CA LEU A 333 6.86 -29.86 38.84
C LEU A 333 7.44 -30.83 39.88
N GLN A 334 8.68 -31.27 39.70
CA GLN A 334 9.36 -32.15 40.66
C GLN A 334 9.62 -31.45 41.99
N GLU A 335 10.03 -30.18 41.98
CA GLU A 335 10.18 -29.37 43.20
C GLU A 335 8.85 -29.17 43.92
N LEU A 336 7.77 -28.83 43.19
CA LEU A 336 6.43 -28.68 43.77
C LEU A 336 5.92 -30.00 44.36
N GLN A 337 6.11 -31.12 43.66
CA GLN A 337 5.76 -32.44 44.16
C GLN A 337 6.51 -32.75 45.46
N SER A 338 7.82 -32.46 45.50
CA SER A 338 8.63 -32.67 46.72
C SER A 338 8.18 -31.80 47.89
N LYS A 339 7.73 -30.56 47.65
CA LYS A 339 7.16 -29.68 48.67
C LYS A 339 5.82 -30.19 49.17
N ILE A 340 4.94 -30.62 48.27
CA ILE A 340 3.64 -31.22 48.62
C ILE A 340 3.85 -32.47 49.48
N ASP A 341 4.79 -33.34 49.12
CA ASP A 341 5.07 -34.56 49.88
C ASP A 341 5.68 -34.23 51.25
N ALA A 342 6.56 -33.23 51.34
CA ALA A 342 7.11 -32.76 52.61
C ALA A 342 6.03 -32.13 53.52
N GLU A 343 5.14 -31.30 52.97
CA GLU A 343 4.01 -30.71 53.70
C GLU A 343 3.01 -31.77 54.16
N ARG A 344 2.71 -32.76 53.32
CA ARG A 344 1.86 -33.90 53.69
C ARG A 344 2.47 -34.72 54.82
N ALA A 345 3.77 -35.02 54.76
CA ALA A 345 4.46 -35.73 55.82
C ALA A 345 4.46 -34.93 57.15
N ALA A 346 4.69 -33.60 57.08
CA ALA A 346 4.63 -32.72 58.24
C ALA A 346 3.21 -32.65 58.84
N ALA A 347 2.18 -32.56 58.00
CA ALA A 347 0.79 -32.54 58.43
C ALA A 347 0.37 -33.88 59.08
N LEU A 348 0.77 -35.02 58.50
CA LEU A 348 0.52 -36.34 59.09
C LEU A 348 1.19 -36.50 60.45
N SER A 349 2.45 -36.09 60.58
CA SER A 349 3.18 -36.10 61.86
C SER A 349 2.52 -35.19 62.91
N ALA A 350 2.05 -34.00 62.52
CA ALA A 350 1.32 -33.10 63.40
C ALA A 350 -0.03 -33.69 63.85
N ILE A 351 -0.74 -34.39 62.96
CA ILE A 351 -1.98 -35.10 63.29
C ILE A 351 -1.71 -36.26 64.26
N GLU A 352 -0.64 -37.05 64.06
CA GLU A 352 -0.26 -38.13 64.97
C GLU A 352 0.12 -37.61 66.37
N MET A 353 0.89 -36.53 66.43
CA MET A 353 1.21 -35.84 67.69
C MET A 353 -0.07 -35.36 68.39
N ARG A 354 -1.01 -34.74 67.65
CA ARG A 354 -2.29 -34.29 68.21
C ARG A 354 -3.16 -35.46 68.67
N LYS A 355 -3.17 -36.56 67.91
CA LYS A 355 -3.90 -37.79 68.26
C LYS A 355 -3.38 -38.38 69.57
N SER A 356 -2.06 -38.55 69.71
CA SER A 356 -1.47 -39.07 70.95
C SER A 356 -1.70 -38.13 72.15
N GLY A 357 -1.67 -36.81 71.93
CA GLY A 357 -2.03 -35.82 72.95
C GLY A 357 -3.49 -35.93 73.39
N LEU A 358 -4.41 -36.12 72.44
CA LEU A 358 -5.83 -36.35 72.72
C LEU A 358 -6.07 -37.68 73.44
N GLU A 359 -5.39 -38.76 73.04
CA GLU A 359 -5.50 -40.06 73.70
C GLU A 359 -5.08 -39.97 75.18
N LYS A 360 -3.98 -39.29 75.49
CA LYS A 360 -3.58 -39.01 76.87
C LYS A 360 -4.62 -38.20 77.65
N ALA A 361 -5.16 -37.14 77.04
CA ALA A 361 -6.20 -36.33 77.67
C ALA A 361 -7.48 -37.14 77.92
N VAL A 362 -7.84 -38.07 77.03
CA VAL A 362 -8.97 -38.99 77.22
C VAL A 362 -8.71 -39.95 78.37
N GLU A 363 -7.50 -40.52 78.49
CA GLU A 363 -7.13 -41.37 79.64
C GLU A 363 -7.19 -40.60 80.96
N GLU A 364 -6.68 -39.37 81.00
CA GLU A 364 -6.75 -38.49 82.18
C GLU A 364 -8.20 -38.15 82.55
N LEU A 365 -9.05 -37.84 81.57
CA LEU A 365 -10.47 -37.58 81.80
C LEU A 365 -11.22 -38.84 82.27
N GLN A 366 -10.89 -40.02 81.74
CA GLN A 366 -11.47 -41.28 82.20
C GLN A 366 -11.09 -41.56 83.66
N LYS A 367 -9.82 -41.36 84.01
CA LYS A 367 -9.35 -41.49 85.39
C LYS A 367 -10.06 -40.49 86.31
N SER A 368 -10.14 -39.22 85.91
CA SER A 368 -10.86 -38.19 86.67
C SER A 368 -12.34 -38.51 86.84
N ARG A 369 -13.00 -39.04 85.80
CA ARG A 369 -14.39 -39.51 85.87
C ARG A 369 -14.55 -40.64 86.88
N ASP A 370 -13.64 -41.61 86.89
CA ASP A 370 -13.70 -42.76 87.79
C ASP A 370 -13.46 -42.33 89.24
N ASP A 371 -12.49 -41.45 89.48
CA ASP A 371 -12.24 -40.83 90.79
C ASP A 371 -13.48 -40.05 91.27
N LEU A 372 -14.13 -39.29 90.37
CA LEU A 372 -15.35 -38.53 90.68
C LEU A 372 -16.53 -39.47 90.98
N HIS A 373 -16.67 -40.57 90.24
CA HIS A 373 -17.70 -41.58 90.50
C HIS A 373 -17.50 -42.25 91.85
N GLU A 374 -16.27 -42.56 92.22
CA GLU A 374 -15.97 -43.16 93.52
C GLU A 374 -16.20 -42.17 94.66
N ALA A 375 -15.80 -40.91 94.49
CA ALA A 375 -16.13 -39.83 95.41
C ALA A 375 -17.65 -39.63 95.55
N HIS A 376 -18.39 -39.70 94.44
CA HIS A 376 -19.85 -39.60 94.44
C HIS A 376 -20.49 -40.80 95.14
N ARG A 377 -19.98 -42.02 94.98
CA ARG A 377 -20.44 -43.20 95.73
C ARG A 377 -20.18 -43.04 97.23
N ALA A 378 -18.99 -42.60 97.61
CA ALA A 378 -18.66 -42.33 99.01
C ALA A 378 -19.59 -41.27 99.61
N LYS A 379 -19.85 -40.17 98.88
CA LYS A 379 -20.82 -39.14 99.28
C LYS A 379 -22.25 -39.66 99.30
N ALA A 380 -22.66 -40.53 98.38
CA ALA A 380 -23.99 -41.14 98.41
C ALA A 380 -24.17 -42.01 99.66
N ILE A 381 -23.17 -42.81 100.04
CA ILE A 381 -23.16 -43.57 101.31
C ILE A 381 -23.24 -42.63 102.51
N GLU A 382 -22.50 -41.52 102.49
CA GLU A 382 -22.56 -40.50 103.56
C GLU A 382 -23.94 -39.82 103.61
N VAL A 383 -24.54 -39.50 102.47
CA VAL A 383 -25.89 -38.94 102.36
C VAL A 383 -26.94 -39.95 102.81
N ASP A 384 -26.79 -41.23 102.50
CA ASP A 384 -27.69 -42.29 102.98
C ASP A 384 -27.53 -42.50 104.49
N ALA A 385 -26.31 -42.41 105.03
CA ALA A 385 -26.06 -42.46 106.47
C ALA A 385 -26.64 -41.24 107.20
N ILE A 386 -26.41 -40.03 106.66
CA ILE A 386 -27.04 -38.79 107.14
C ILE A 386 -28.55 -38.87 106.95
N GLY A 387 -29.06 -39.49 105.88
CA GLY A 387 -30.47 -39.71 105.62
C GLY A 387 -31.08 -40.65 106.66
N ALA A 388 -30.41 -41.76 106.98
CA ALA A 388 -30.80 -42.67 108.05
C ALA A 388 -30.77 -41.97 109.42
N GLU A 389 -29.77 -41.14 109.67
CA GLU A 389 -29.65 -40.34 110.89
C GLU A 389 -30.72 -39.25 110.95
N ILE A 390 -31.04 -38.58 109.84
CA ILE A 390 -32.17 -37.66 109.71
C ILE A 390 -33.47 -38.42 109.92
N THR A 391 -33.61 -39.65 109.45
CA THR A 391 -34.83 -40.45 109.64
C THR A 391 -34.97 -40.86 111.11
N ARG A 392 -33.85 -41.26 111.75
CA ARG A 392 -33.77 -41.54 113.20
C ARG A 392 -34.11 -40.30 114.02
N LEU A 393 -33.46 -39.18 113.72
CA LEU A 393 -33.73 -37.88 114.34
C LEU A 393 -35.11 -37.35 113.98
N SER A 394 -35.68 -37.67 112.82
CA SER A 394 -37.03 -37.29 112.43
C SER A 394 -38.06 -38.15 113.14
N LEU A 395 -37.78 -39.42 113.43
CA LEU A 395 -38.61 -40.25 114.30
C LEU A 395 -38.51 -39.73 115.75
N GLU A 396 -37.32 -39.38 116.20
CA GLU A 396 -37.09 -38.76 117.51
C GLU A 396 -37.73 -37.36 117.61
N VAL A 397 -37.68 -36.59 116.54
CA VAL A 397 -38.39 -35.31 116.37
C VAL A 397 -39.87 -35.57 116.21
N VAL A 398 -40.37 -36.63 115.59
CA VAL A 398 -41.81 -36.96 115.52
C VAL A 398 -42.31 -37.39 116.88
N ASP A 399 -41.52 -38.08 117.71
CA ASP A 399 -41.84 -38.34 119.11
C ASP A 399 -41.82 -37.02 119.91
N ARG A 400 -40.77 -36.21 119.77
CA ARG A 400 -40.66 -34.89 120.42
C ARG A 400 -41.66 -33.87 119.90
N LYS A 401 -42.13 -34.02 118.66
CA LYS A 401 -43.14 -33.21 117.96
C LYS A 401 -44.52 -33.82 118.14
N ALA A 402 -44.69 -35.08 118.53
CA ALA A 402 -45.93 -35.53 119.14
C ALA A 402 -46.09 -34.89 120.53
N ASP A 403 -44.97 -34.68 121.23
CA ASP A 403 -44.90 -33.87 122.46
C ASP A 403 -45.07 -32.35 122.17
N LEU A 404 -44.53 -31.84 121.06
CA LEU A 404 -44.59 -30.40 120.69
C LEU A 404 -45.83 -30.00 119.86
N ASP A 405 -46.41 -30.86 119.02
CA ASP A 405 -47.69 -30.66 118.30
C ASP A 405 -48.89 -30.81 119.25
N ARG A 406 -48.65 -31.27 120.48
CA ARG A 406 -49.56 -31.04 121.62
C ARG A 406 -49.51 -29.57 122.10
N LEU A 407 -48.43 -28.85 121.81
CA LEU A 407 -48.16 -27.46 122.22
C LEU A 407 -48.26 -26.43 121.07
N LEU A 408 -48.10 -26.82 119.80
CA LEU A 408 -47.94 -25.91 118.65
C LEU A 408 -48.92 -26.13 117.48
N ARG A 409 -50.00 -26.91 117.68
CA ARG A 409 -51.21 -26.89 116.82
C ARG A 409 -51.98 -25.55 116.84
N MET A 410 -51.48 -24.54 117.55
CA MET A 410 -52.13 -23.24 117.67
C MET A 410 -51.60 -22.19 116.69
N GLU A 411 -50.52 -22.44 115.96
CA GLU A 411 -49.89 -21.38 115.16
C GLU A 411 -49.58 -21.85 113.74
N GLN A 412 -50.65 -21.90 112.97
CA GLN A 412 -50.70 -21.33 111.63
C GLN A 412 -49.53 -21.68 110.69
N VAL A 413 -49.75 -22.82 110.05
CA VAL A 413 -49.49 -23.02 108.62
C VAL A 413 -50.06 -21.84 107.81
N LEU A 414 -49.31 -21.46 106.77
CA LEU A 414 -49.65 -20.70 105.55
C LEU A 414 -49.12 -19.24 105.56
N GLN A 415 -48.37 -18.75 104.56
CA GLN A 415 -48.20 -19.19 103.18
C GLN A 415 -47.07 -18.39 102.52
N SER A 416 -46.39 -19.05 101.57
CA SER A 416 -45.35 -18.55 100.68
C SER A 416 -45.90 -17.96 99.37
N ALA A 417 -45.24 -16.88 98.95
CA ALA A 417 -44.79 -16.47 97.60
C ALA A 417 -45.60 -16.77 96.32
N ALA A 418 -45.70 -15.77 95.44
CA ALA A 418 -45.68 -15.97 93.97
C ALA A 418 -45.27 -14.70 93.18
N ASP A 419 -44.44 -14.93 92.18
CA ASP A 419 -43.76 -14.00 91.27
C ASP A 419 -44.56 -13.59 90.01
N ARG A 420 -44.04 -12.56 89.32
CA ARG A 420 -44.46 -12.00 88.01
C ARG A 420 -43.81 -12.70 86.81
N GLY A 421 -44.36 -12.49 85.60
CA GLY A 421 -43.61 -12.60 84.33
C GLY A 421 -44.41 -12.29 83.04
N LYS A 422 -43.86 -11.45 82.16
CA LYS A 422 -44.28 -11.14 80.76
C LYS A 422 -43.02 -11.07 79.86
N THR A 423 -43.14 -11.39 78.56
CA THR A 423 -42.09 -11.47 77.52
C THR A 423 -42.25 -10.45 76.36
N PRO A 424 -41.19 -10.08 75.60
CA PRO A 424 -41.29 -9.33 74.33
C PRO A 424 -40.66 -10.01 73.07
N ARG A 425 -40.64 -9.28 71.94
CA ARG A 425 -40.67 -9.66 70.49
C ARG A 425 -39.30 -9.54 69.76
N LYS A 426 -39.11 -10.26 68.63
CA LYS A 426 -37.86 -10.51 67.83
C LYS A 426 -37.47 -9.43 66.78
N ALA A 427 -36.17 -9.39 66.40
CA ALA A 427 -35.45 -8.50 65.46
C ALA A 427 -34.92 -9.24 64.19
N PRO A 428 -34.46 -8.53 63.11
CA PRO A 428 -34.02 -9.13 61.83
C PRO A 428 -32.56 -9.66 61.80
N LEU A 429 -32.21 -10.42 60.75
CA LEU A 429 -31.26 -11.55 60.78
C LEU A 429 -29.83 -11.34 60.23
N MET A 430 -29.39 -10.17 59.72
CA MET A 430 -27.95 -9.93 59.47
C MET A 430 -27.61 -8.43 59.31
N PRO A 431 -26.66 -7.86 60.09
CA PRO A 431 -26.23 -6.46 59.97
C PRO A 431 -25.11 -6.25 58.93
N LEU A 432 -25.12 -5.10 58.23
CA LEU A 432 -24.00 -4.65 57.38
C LEU A 432 -22.76 -4.35 58.25
N PRO A 433 -21.53 -4.60 57.77
CA PRO A 433 -20.32 -4.21 58.48
C PRO A 433 -20.19 -2.67 58.51
N ASP A 434 -20.23 -2.09 59.70
CA ASP A 434 -20.02 -0.65 59.90
C ASP A 434 -18.55 -0.33 60.19
N ALA A 435 -18.08 0.82 59.69
CA ALA A 435 -16.77 1.34 60.07
C ALA A 435 -16.72 1.54 61.60
N PRO A 436 -15.62 1.15 62.27
CA PRO A 436 -15.48 1.35 63.69
C PRO A 436 -15.55 2.85 64.01
N ARG A 437 -16.18 3.21 65.13
CA ARG A 437 -16.31 4.62 65.57
C ARG A 437 -14.95 5.32 65.79
N SER A 438 -13.88 4.55 65.96
CA SER A 438 -12.49 5.01 66.08
C SER A 438 -11.82 5.35 64.74
N ALA A 439 -12.44 5.05 63.59
CA ALA A 439 -11.88 5.35 62.27
C ALA A 439 -11.77 6.86 62.04
N ARG A 440 -10.61 7.31 61.54
CA ARG A 440 -10.33 8.73 61.33
C ARG A 440 -10.87 9.20 59.97
N PRO A 441 -11.40 10.43 59.87
CA PRO A 441 -11.71 11.02 58.57
C PRO A 441 -10.42 11.26 57.77
N LEU A 442 -10.39 10.80 56.52
CA LEU A 442 -9.29 10.97 55.59
C LEU A 442 -9.71 11.88 54.43
N PRO A 443 -9.23 13.13 54.35
CA PRO A 443 -9.48 13.96 53.18
C PRO A 443 -8.82 13.35 51.94
N ILE A 444 -9.39 13.55 50.75
CA ILE A 444 -8.87 13.00 49.49
C ILE A 444 -7.39 13.39 49.26
N GLY A 445 -6.98 14.60 49.66
CA GLY A 445 -5.58 15.05 49.62
C GLY A 445 -4.61 14.31 50.55
N GLY A 446 -5.11 13.67 51.60
CA GLY A 446 -4.32 12.88 52.56
C GLY A 446 -4.02 11.46 52.10
N ILE A 447 -4.66 10.97 51.03
CA ILE A 447 -4.51 9.58 50.54
C ILE A 447 -3.05 9.28 50.16
N ALA A 448 -2.39 10.21 49.47
CA ALA A 448 -0.99 10.05 49.06
C ALA A 448 -0.05 9.88 50.27
N ASP A 449 -0.30 10.63 51.34
CA ASP A 449 0.53 10.60 52.54
C ASP A 449 0.23 9.35 53.38
N TRP A 450 -1.04 8.90 53.41
CA TRP A 450 -1.42 7.60 54.01
C TRP A 450 -0.70 6.46 53.30
N LEU A 451 -0.72 6.42 51.96
CA LEU A 451 -0.06 5.38 51.17
C LEU A 451 1.46 5.40 51.39
N LYS A 452 2.09 6.58 51.45
CA LYS A 452 3.52 6.71 51.73
C LYS A 452 3.93 6.14 53.09
N ASN A 453 3.05 6.24 54.08
CA ASN A 453 3.27 5.73 55.44
C ASN A 453 2.92 4.25 55.59
N SER A 454 2.24 3.64 54.61
CA SER A 454 1.89 2.23 54.63
C SER A 454 3.12 1.35 54.46
N ARG A 455 3.38 0.52 55.47
CA ARG A 455 4.45 -0.49 55.49
C ARG A 455 4.03 -1.83 54.85
N LEU A 456 2.76 -1.96 54.47
CA LEU A 456 2.22 -3.18 53.86
C LEU A 456 2.52 -3.26 52.36
N LEU A 457 2.70 -2.11 51.72
CA LEU A 457 2.79 -1.98 50.28
C LEU A 457 4.23 -1.81 49.81
N THR A 458 4.56 -2.39 48.65
CA THR A 458 5.76 -2.05 47.89
C THR A 458 5.60 -0.68 47.21
N ASP A 459 6.66 -0.12 46.63
CA ASP A 459 6.53 1.11 45.82
C ASP A 459 5.62 0.94 44.61
N ALA A 460 5.58 -0.25 44.03
CA ALA A 460 4.64 -0.61 42.98
C ALA A 460 3.20 -0.64 43.51
N GLY A 461 2.98 -1.33 44.64
CA GLY A 461 1.67 -1.39 45.31
C GLY A 461 1.14 -0.01 45.72
N ARG A 462 1.98 0.86 46.28
CA ARG A 462 1.60 2.25 46.64
C ARG A 462 1.08 3.03 45.44
N ARG A 463 1.80 2.98 44.31
CA ARG A 463 1.39 3.68 43.07
C ARG A 463 0.10 3.08 42.51
N ALA A 464 -0.04 1.77 42.52
CA ALA A 464 -1.21 1.11 41.97
C ALA A 464 -2.46 1.32 42.83
N LEU A 465 -2.35 1.27 44.16
CA LEU A 465 -3.46 1.59 45.06
C LEU A 465 -3.87 3.07 44.94
N ALA A 466 -2.93 3.98 44.74
CA ALA A 466 -3.26 5.38 44.47
C ALA A 466 -4.11 5.54 43.18
N ARG A 467 -3.77 4.78 42.13
CA ARG A 467 -4.53 4.78 40.85
C ARG A 467 -5.92 4.18 41.03
N ILE A 468 -6.02 3.06 41.75
CA ILE A 468 -7.32 2.42 42.08
C ILE A 468 -8.17 3.38 42.92
N ALA A 469 -7.61 4.00 43.95
CA ALA A 469 -8.32 4.96 44.78
C ALA A 469 -8.85 6.14 43.96
N ALA A 470 -8.05 6.71 43.04
CA ALA A 470 -8.49 7.77 42.15
C ALA A 470 -9.66 7.34 41.24
N LEU A 471 -9.63 6.10 40.72
CA LEU A 471 -10.73 5.55 39.93
C LEU A 471 -12.00 5.35 40.76
N VAL A 472 -11.90 4.70 41.92
CA VAL A 472 -13.07 4.41 42.76
C VAL A 472 -13.74 5.70 43.25
N LEU A 473 -12.95 6.69 43.69
CA LEU A 473 -13.47 7.98 44.18
C LEU A 473 -14.14 8.82 43.08
N SER A 474 -13.70 8.67 41.83
CA SER A 474 -14.34 9.31 40.68
C SER A 474 -15.57 8.57 40.16
N GLY A 475 -15.98 7.46 40.79
CA GLY A 475 -17.11 6.63 40.33
C GLY A 475 -16.73 5.62 39.23
N GLY A 476 -15.44 5.40 39.00
CA GLY A 476 -14.92 4.29 38.21
C GLY A 476 -15.00 2.96 38.98
N VAL A 477 -14.98 1.85 38.25
CA VAL A 477 -15.07 0.50 38.80
C VAL A 477 -13.84 -0.29 38.33
N PRO A 478 -12.72 -0.23 39.08
CA PRO A 478 -11.51 -0.95 38.74
C PRO A 478 -11.68 -2.46 38.92
N VAL A 479 -10.95 -3.21 38.09
CA VAL A 479 -10.88 -4.68 38.16
C VAL A 479 -9.47 -5.04 38.61
N VAL A 480 -9.36 -5.73 39.73
CA VAL A 480 -8.10 -6.20 40.32
C VAL A 480 -7.95 -7.69 40.03
N GLU A 481 -6.80 -8.07 39.50
CA GLU A 481 -6.48 -9.43 39.09
C GLU A 481 -5.28 -9.96 39.87
N GLY A 482 -5.27 -11.27 40.12
CA GLY A 482 -4.12 -11.96 40.69
C GLY A 482 -4.34 -12.48 42.13
N PRO A 483 -3.36 -13.23 42.66
CA PRO A 483 -3.49 -13.93 43.93
C PRO A 483 -3.59 -12.99 45.15
N GLU A 484 -3.02 -11.79 45.05
CA GLU A 484 -3.03 -10.76 46.13
C GLU A 484 -4.27 -9.85 46.06
N ALA A 485 -5.23 -10.12 45.17
CA ALA A 485 -6.35 -9.21 44.93
C ALA A 485 -7.22 -8.95 46.17
N ASP A 486 -7.49 -9.98 46.96
CA ASP A 486 -8.31 -9.86 48.17
C ASP A 486 -7.56 -9.09 49.28
N ASP A 487 -6.27 -9.33 49.45
CA ASP A 487 -5.44 -8.59 50.41
C ASP A 487 -5.36 -7.10 50.03
N VAL A 488 -5.29 -6.79 48.74
CA VAL A 488 -5.36 -5.40 48.23
C VAL A 488 -6.72 -4.75 48.56
N LEU A 489 -7.82 -5.51 48.47
CA LEU A 489 -9.13 -5.00 48.87
C LEU A 489 -9.19 -4.67 50.36
N ASP A 490 -8.56 -5.47 51.23
CA ASP A 490 -8.52 -5.20 52.66
C ASP A 490 -7.72 -3.94 53.00
N VAL A 491 -6.62 -3.70 52.28
CA VAL A 491 -5.86 -2.44 52.39
C VAL A 491 -6.69 -1.25 51.92
N LEU A 492 -7.41 -1.38 50.80
CA LEU A 492 -8.32 -0.34 50.30
C LEU A 492 -9.48 -0.08 51.25
N ALA A 493 -10.09 -1.12 51.81
CA ALA A 493 -11.15 -1.01 52.81
C ALA A 493 -10.64 -0.28 54.06
N SER A 494 -9.43 -0.60 54.52
CA SER A 494 -8.77 0.07 55.66
C SER A 494 -8.55 1.56 55.40
N MET A 495 -8.17 1.93 54.18
CA MET A 495 -7.90 3.31 53.78
C MET A 495 -9.19 4.12 53.53
N LEU A 496 -10.20 3.52 52.92
CA LEU A 496 -11.37 4.24 52.39
C LEU A 496 -12.63 4.12 53.26
N ALA A 497 -12.81 2.99 53.96
CA ALA A 497 -14.05 2.67 54.70
C ALA A 497 -13.78 2.12 56.11
N GLY A 498 -12.64 2.45 56.72
CA GLY A 498 -12.29 2.08 58.09
C GLY A 498 -12.11 0.57 58.30
N GLY A 499 -11.85 -0.18 57.24
CA GLY A 499 -11.76 -1.65 57.23
C GLY A 499 -13.11 -2.34 57.00
N ALA A 500 -14.20 -1.60 56.86
CA ALA A 500 -15.51 -2.17 56.54
C ALA A 500 -15.62 -2.43 55.03
N VAL A 501 -15.91 -3.67 54.65
CA VAL A 501 -16.15 -4.07 53.27
C VAL A 501 -17.44 -4.89 53.17
N ALA A 502 -18.32 -4.48 52.28
CA ALA A 502 -19.47 -5.30 51.87
C ALA A 502 -19.04 -6.20 50.72
N THR A 503 -18.93 -7.50 50.98
CA THR A 503 -18.51 -8.48 49.98
C THR A 503 -19.70 -9.11 49.27
N PHE A 504 -19.54 -9.35 47.97
CA PHE A 504 -20.47 -10.13 47.17
C PHE A 504 -19.66 -11.09 46.30
N ASP A 505 -19.75 -12.38 46.61
CA ASP A 505 -19.08 -13.41 45.84
C ASP A 505 -19.95 -13.77 44.61
N CYS A 506 -19.39 -13.58 43.42
CA CYS A 506 -20.07 -13.95 42.18
C CYS A 506 -20.19 -15.47 42.05
N ASP A 507 -21.34 -15.90 41.52
CA ASP A 507 -21.62 -17.27 41.11
C ASP A 507 -22.28 -17.28 39.72
N PRO A 508 -22.48 -18.46 39.10
CA PRO A 508 -23.07 -18.55 37.76
C PRO A 508 -24.49 -17.98 37.62
N THR A 509 -25.18 -17.65 38.72
CA THR A 509 -26.54 -17.07 38.70
C THR A 509 -26.54 -15.56 38.51
N VAL A 510 -25.38 -14.89 38.66
CA VAL A 510 -25.21 -13.44 38.46
C VAL A 510 -25.02 -13.13 36.99
N ILE A 511 -26.11 -12.96 36.25
CA ILE A 511 -26.07 -12.82 34.78
C ILE A 511 -26.17 -11.34 34.37
N SER A 512 -27.02 -10.59 35.04
CA SER A 512 -27.38 -9.22 34.71
C SER A 512 -26.89 -8.21 35.75
N TYR A 513 -26.91 -6.93 35.38
CA TYR A 513 -26.61 -5.82 36.28
C TYR A 513 -27.55 -5.77 37.50
N ASP A 514 -28.80 -6.20 37.35
CA ASP A 514 -29.79 -6.16 38.44
C ASP A 514 -29.55 -7.26 39.49
N ASP A 515 -28.96 -8.39 39.08
CA ASP A 515 -28.63 -9.52 39.96
C ASP A 515 -27.55 -9.16 40.99
N LEU A 516 -26.76 -8.10 40.74
CA LEU A 516 -25.81 -7.56 41.71
C LEU A 516 -26.52 -6.96 42.92
N TRP A 517 -27.72 -6.41 42.76
CA TRP A 517 -28.44 -5.68 43.79
C TRP A 517 -29.52 -6.51 44.46
N ARG A 518 -30.09 -7.48 43.73
CA ARG A 518 -31.21 -8.33 44.20
C ARG A 518 -30.94 -9.78 43.85
N ARG A 519 -31.27 -10.68 44.77
CA ARG A 519 -31.15 -12.12 44.55
C ARG A 519 -32.18 -12.57 43.50
N PRO A 520 -31.75 -13.35 42.48
CA PRO A 520 -32.67 -13.97 41.54
C PRO A 520 -33.71 -14.85 42.25
N GLY A 521 -34.98 -14.73 41.88
CA GLY A 521 -36.07 -15.58 42.35
C GLY A 521 -36.88 -15.04 43.55
N ASN A 522 -36.24 -14.46 44.56
CA ASN A 522 -36.96 -13.90 45.73
C ASN A 522 -36.93 -12.37 45.82
N GLY A 523 -36.06 -11.70 45.06
CA GLY A 523 -35.96 -10.25 44.99
C GLY A 523 -35.40 -9.59 46.26
N GLU A 524 -34.89 -10.37 47.22
CA GLU A 524 -34.26 -9.84 48.43
C GLU A 524 -32.97 -9.09 48.08
N PRO A 525 -32.65 -7.99 48.77
CA PRO A 525 -31.43 -7.25 48.50
C PRO A 525 -30.20 -8.10 48.81
N THR A 526 -29.19 -8.03 47.93
CA THR A 526 -27.86 -8.60 48.18
C THR A 526 -27.10 -7.73 49.19
N ALA A 527 -25.90 -8.16 49.62
CA ALA A 527 -25.02 -7.31 50.44
C ALA A 527 -24.72 -5.95 49.77
N LEU A 528 -24.53 -5.96 48.44
CA LEU A 528 -24.40 -4.76 47.62
C LEU A 528 -25.69 -3.94 47.57
N GLY A 529 -26.85 -4.60 47.44
CA GLY A 529 -28.16 -3.94 47.47
C GLY A 529 -28.43 -3.22 48.80
N MET A 530 -28.07 -3.84 49.92
CA MET A 530 -28.14 -3.23 51.25
C MET A 530 -27.17 -2.05 51.38
N ALA A 531 -25.91 -2.21 50.94
CA ALA A 531 -24.92 -1.14 50.96
C ALA A 531 -25.31 0.06 50.08
N LEU A 532 -25.95 -0.19 48.92
CA LEU A 532 -26.51 0.83 48.05
C LEU A 532 -27.66 1.60 48.72
N SER A 533 -28.57 0.90 49.42
CA SER A 533 -29.66 1.55 50.17
C SER A 533 -29.10 2.44 51.27
N ASP A 534 -28.13 1.92 52.03
CA ASP A 534 -27.53 2.65 53.14
C ASP A 534 -26.73 3.88 52.67
N ALA A 535 -25.97 3.77 51.57
CA ALA A 535 -25.28 4.91 50.97
C ALA A 535 -26.26 5.97 50.44
N ARG A 536 -27.43 5.57 49.92
CA ARG A 536 -28.48 6.49 49.44
C ARG A 536 -29.23 7.19 50.57
N GLU A 537 -29.58 6.45 51.62
CA GLU A 537 -30.43 6.93 52.71
C GLU A 537 -29.64 7.70 53.75
N ASN A 538 -28.46 7.19 54.12
CA ASN A 538 -27.66 7.71 55.23
C ASN A 538 -26.40 8.46 54.77
N GLY A 539 -26.09 8.48 53.46
CA GLY A 539 -24.87 9.12 52.95
C GLY A 539 -23.58 8.49 53.49
N THR A 540 -23.65 7.24 53.95
CA THR A 540 -22.52 6.55 54.56
C THR A 540 -21.59 6.01 53.48
N VAL A 541 -20.29 6.24 53.63
CA VAL A 541 -19.28 5.69 52.72
C VAL A 541 -19.20 4.18 52.89
N ARG A 542 -19.46 3.45 51.81
CA ARG A 542 -19.46 1.99 51.78
C ARG A 542 -18.49 1.50 50.71
N PHE A 543 -17.47 0.76 51.13
CA PHE A 543 -16.60 0.04 50.21
C PHE A 543 -17.17 -1.34 49.93
N CYS A 544 -17.32 -1.67 48.66
CA CYS A 544 -17.94 -2.88 48.17
C CYS A 544 -16.98 -3.65 47.28
N ALA A 545 -16.83 -4.94 47.56
CA ALA A 545 -16.00 -5.84 46.80
C ALA A 545 -16.85 -6.90 46.11
N ILE A 546 -16.89 -6.86 44.77
CA ILE A 546 -17.46 -7.94 43.95
C ILE A 546 -16.35 -8.93 43.66
N ARG A 547 -16.38 -10.09 44.33
CA ARG A 547 -15.31 -11.07 44.27
C ARG A 547 -15.57 -12.14 43.23
N ARG A 548 -14.49 -12.68 42.65
CA ARG A 548 -14.53 -13.82 41.72
C ARG A 548 -15.46 -13.61 40.53
N ALA A 549 -15.41 -12.43 39.92
CA ALA A 549 -16.27 -12.08 38.80
C ALA A 549 -16.11 -13.03 37.59
N ASP A 550 -14.98 -13.75 37.51
CA ASP A 550 -14.72 -14.87 36.60
C ASP A 550 -15.72 -16.03 36.72
N LEU A 551 -16.34 -16.25 37.88
CA LEU A 551 -17.36 -17.30 38.07
C LEU A 551 -18.75 -16.95 37.50
N SER A 552 -18.90 -15.73 37.02
CA SER A 552 -20.14 -15.23 36.42
C SER A 552 -19.85 -14.71 35.01
N PRO A 553 -20.85 -14.57 34.12
CA PRO A 553 -20.64 -13.98 32.79
C PRO A 553 -20.46 -12.46 32.88
N SER A 554 -19.36 -12.03 33.51
CA SER A 554 -19.09 -10.67 33.97
C SER A 554 -18.97 -9.62 32.89
N GLN A 555 -18.69 -10.02 31.65
CA GLN A 555 -18.76 -9.19 30.46
C GLN A 555 -20.12 -8.50 30.26
N PHE A 556 -21.23 -9.08 30.75
CA PHE A 556 -22.56 -8.48 30.57
C PHE A 556 -22.91 -7.42 31.61
N TRP A 557 -22.28 -7.43 32.79
CA TRP A 557 -22.64 -6.54 33.90
C TRP A 557 -21.53 -5.58 34.34
N ILE A 558 -20.23 -5.88 34.13
CA ILE A 558 -19.12 -4.97 34.51
C ILE A 558 -19.23 -3.64 33.77
N ASP A 559 -19.52 -3.66 32.47
CA ASP A 559 -19.63 -2.42 31.68
C ASP A 559 -20.90 -1.64 31.97
N ALA A 560 -21.98 -2.34 32.36
CA ALA A 560 -23.19 -1.68 32.86
C ALA A 560 -22.92 -1.01 34.22
N LEU A 561 -22.18 -1.68 35.10
CA LEU A 561 -21.78 -1.17 36.41
C LEU A 561 -20.84 0.05 36.29
N ARG A 562 -19.85 0.00 35.40
CA ARG A 562 -18.99 1.15 35.07
C ARG A 562 -19.78 2.33 34.55
N ARG A 563 -20.70 2.09 33.59
CA ARG A 563 -21.57 3.16 33.06
C ARG A 563 -22.45 3.76 34.16
N ALA A 564 -23.02 2.94 35.04
CA ALA A 564 -23.85 3.40 36.15
C ALA A 564 -23.04 4.25 37.16
N GLY A 565 -21.79 3.87 37.45
CA GLY A 565 -20.87 4.67 38.27
C GLY A 565 -20.54 6.01 37.64
N LYS A 566 -20.11 6.02 36.37
CA LYS A 566 -19.78 7.24 35.61
C LYS A 566 -20.96 8.21 35.44
N GLN A 567 -22.19 7.67 35.31
CA GLN A 567 -23.41 8.47 35.21
C GLN A 567 -23.93 8.97 36.56
N ARG A 568 -23.30 8.59 37.68
CA ARG A 568 -23.78 8.87 39.04
C ARG A 568 -25.19 8.31 39.31
N ASN A 569 -25.55 7.20 38.66
CA ASN A 569 -26.74 6.41 39.03
C ASN A 569 -26.51 5.65 40.36
N ILE A 570 -25.23 5.48 40.71
CA ILE A 570 -24.73 4.98 41.99
C ILE A 570 -24.24 6.19 42.81
N PRO A 571 -24.58 6.29 44.12
CA PRO A 571 -24.07 7.36 44.99
C PRO A 571 -22.56 7.41 45.01
N LYS A 572 -21.98 8.61 45.16
CA LYS A 572 -20.52 8.77 45.23
C LYS A 572 -19.91 8.09 46.47
N GLU A 573 -20.72 7.90 47.50
CA GLU A 573 -20.38 7.25 48.76
C GLU A 573 -20.27 5.71 48.60
N LEU A 574 -20.80 5.13 47.53
CA LEU A 574 -20.68 3.70 47.24
C LEU A 574 -19.45 3.44 46.35
N LEU A 575 -18.38 2.97 46.98
CA LEU A 575 -17.08 2.71 46.39
C LEU A 575 -16.99 1.24 45.97
N ILE A 576 -16.84 0.94 44.68
CA ILE A 576 -16.94 -0.44 44.17
C ILE A 576 -15.62 -0.88 43.53
N CYS A 577 -15.15 -2.07 43.90
CA CYS A 577 -14.04 -2.75 43.27
C CYS A 577 -14.44 -4.18 42.88
N VAL A 578 -13.89 -4.69 41.77
CA VAL A 578 -14.18 -6.04 41.26
C VAL A 578 -12.90 -6.86 41.27
N THR A 579 -12.95 -8.12 41.69
CA THR A 579 -11.79 -9.04 41.59
C THR A 579 -12.05 -10.17 40.61
N ARG A 580 -10.99 -10.63 39.93
CA ARG A 580 -10.99 -11.79 39.05
C ARG A 580 -9.76 -12.66 39.31
N VAL A 581 -9.95 -13.98 39.27
CA VAL A 581 -8.83 -14.92 39.24
C VAL A 581 -8.24 -14.91 37.82
N GLY A 582 -6.95 -14.56 37.71
CA GLY A 582 -6.29 -14.35 36.43
C GLY A 582 -6.11 -15.64 35.64
N GLU A 583 -7.04 -15.94 34.75
CA GLU A 583 -6.82 -16.80 33.59
C GLU A 583 -6.96 -15.96 32.32
N GLU A 584 -6.02 -16.13 31.38
CA GLU A 584 -5.92 -15.40 30.11
C GLU A 584 -7.14 -15.64 29.21
N ASN A 585 -8.26 -15.01 29.54
CA ASN A 585 -9.40 -14.93 28.66
C ASN A 585 -9.28 -13.63 27.86
N GLU A 586 -8.84 -13.75 26.60
CA GLU A 586 -8.74 -12.70 25.56
C GLU A 586 -10.06 -11.95 25.26
N SER A 587 -11.15 -12.24 25.97
CA SER A 587 -12.52 -11.84 25.62
C SER A 587 -13.08 -10.64 26.39
N ALA A 588 -12.37 -10.09 27.39
CA ALA A 588 -12.88 -8.96 28.17
C ALA A 588 -12.38 -7.63 27.58
N GLY A 589 -13.22 -6.97 26.79
CA GLY A 589 -12.93 -5.67 26.18
C GLY A 589 -12.46 -4.59 27.18
N GLN A 590 -11.47 -3.82 26.76
CA GLN A 590 -11.15 -2.45 27.19
C GLN A 590 -11.08 -2.14 28.70
N ALA A 591 -10.80 -3.13 29.55
CA ALA A 591 -10.42 -2.86 30.93
C ALA A 591 -8.91 -2.58 31.01
N LEU A 592 -8.50 -1.65 31.87
CA LEU A 592 -7.14 -1.62 32.42
C LEU A 592 -7.14 -2.54 33.66
N PRO A 593 -6.84 -3.85 33.53
CA PRO A 593 -6.78 -4.72 34.69
C PRO A 593 -5.60 -4.34 35.57
N PHE A 594 -5.85 -4.25 36.87
CA PHE A 594 -4.86 -3.99 37.90
C PHE A 594 -4.31 -5.31 38.42
N ARG A 595 -3.14 -5.72 37.96
CA ARG A 595 -2.50 -6.97 38.42
C ARG A 595 -1.80 -6.78 39.76
N ALA A 596 -2.35 -7.37 40.81
CA ALA A 596 -1.94 -7.21 42.21
C ALA A 596 -0.63 -7.94 42.59
N GLU A 597 0.00 -8.68 41.69
CA GLU A 597 1.20 -9.48 41.99
C GLU A 597 2.38 -8.61 42.46
N GLY A 598 2.91 -8.92 43.66
CA GLY A 598 4.06 -8.23 44.25
C GLY A 598 3.74 -6.81 44.75
N TRP A 599 2.47 -6.49 44.99
CA TRP A 599 2.06 -5.20 45.54
C TRP A 599 2.23 -5.14 47.04
N LEU A 600 2.13 -6.29 47.69
CA LEU A 600 2.38 -6.43 49.11
C LEU A 600 3.85 -6.80 49.35
N ASP A 601 4.43 -6.22 50.40
CA ASP A 601 5.78 -6.59 50.83
C ASP A 601 5.74 -8.04 51.36
N ARG A 602 6.71 -8.89 50.97
CA ARG A 602 6.79 -10.28 51.48
C ARG A 602 7.01 -10.34 53.00
N ASN A 603 7.51 -9.26 53.59
CA ASN A 603 7.64 -9.09 55.05
C ASN A 603 6.42 -8.38 55.68
N ALA A 604 5.37 -8.08 54.91
CA ALA A 604 4.18 -7.36 55.37
C ALA A 604 3.40 -8.10 56.45
N GLY A 605 3.56 -9.42 56.62
CA GLY A 605 2.86 -10.18 57.66
C GLY A 605 3.08 -9.65 59.08
N ALA A 606 4.30 -9.22 59.41
CA ALA A 606 4.60 -8.60 60.71
C ALA A 606 4.02 -7.19 60.83
N ALA A 607 4.00 -6.42 59.74
CA ALA A 607 3.39 -5.09 59.69
C ALA A 607 1.85 -5.15 59.71
N ALA A 608 1.26 -6.20 59.15
CA ALA A 608 -0.18 -6.48 59.15
C ALA A 608 -0.65 -6.89 60.55
N LEU A 609 0.10 -7.77 61.23
CA LEU A 609 -0.16 -8.09 62.63
C LEU A 609 -0.05 -6.84 63.54
N ALA A 610 0.92 -5.96 63.27
CA ALA A 610 1.05 -4.70 63.99
C ALA A 610 -0.09 -3.70 63.69
N SER A 611 -0.69 -3.74 62.49
CA SER A 611 -1.80 -2.86 62.11
C SER A 611 -3.18 -3.34 62.58
N ILE A 612 -3.36 -4.63 62.88
CA ILE A 612 -4.63 -5.17 63.42
C ILE A 612 -5.02 -4.50 64.76
N GLY A 613 -4.04 -4.07 65.55
CA GLY A 613 -4.26 -3.31 66.80
C GLY A 613 -4.09 -1.79 66.67
N ASP A 614 -3.63 -1.29 65.52
CA ASP A 614 -3.40 0.14 65.30
C ASP A 614 -4.62 0.80 64.68
N GLU A 615 -5.52 1.29 65.54
CA GLU A 615 -6.70 2.06 65.13
C GLU A 615 -6.34 3.31 64.30
N SER A 616 -5.08 3.78 64.33
CA SER A 616 -4.64 4.93 63.55
C SER A 616 -4.52 4.66 62.05
N SER A 617 -4.49 3.39 61.64
CA SER A 617 -4.41 2.98 60.23
C SER A 617 -5.77 2.94 59.53
N ARG A 618 -6.89 2.88 60.27
CA ARG A 618 -8.25 2.80 59.74
C ARG A 618 -8.83 4.19 59.48
N CYS A 619 -9.18 4.45 58.23
CA CYS A 619 -9.64 5.74 57.76
C CYS A 619 -10.94 5.62 56.96
N VAL A 620 -11.83 6.60 57.11
CA VAL A 620 -13.01 6.78 56.26
C VAL A 620 -12.79 7.99 55.39
N VAL A 621 -12.83 7.81 54.07
CA VAL A 621 -12.58 8.91 53.14
C VAL A 621 -13.70 9.96 53.21
N GLN A 622 -13.32 11.23 53.24
CA GLN A 622 -14.27 12.34 53.15
C GLN A 622 -14.55 12.66 51.68
N MET A 623 -15.78 12.44 51.25
CA MET A 623 -16.24 12.69 49.88
C MET A 623 -16.57 14.18 49.61
N GLU A 624 -16.15 15.07 50.51
CA GLU A 624 -16.32 16.52 50.45
C GLU A 624 -14.99 17.17 50.06
N GLY A 625 -14.97 18.02 49.02
CA GLY A 625 -13.82 18.91 48.76
C GLY A 625 -13.13 18.82 47.39
N VAL A 626 -13.50 17.89 46.50
CA VAL A 626 -12.97 17.89 45.12
C VAL A 626 -14.11 18.16 44.14
N ALA A 627 -14.21 19.41 43.69
CA ALA A 627 -15.20 19.82 42.69
C ALA A 627 -14.81 19.30 41.30
N SER A 628 -15.82 19.00 40.49
CA SER A 628 -15.63 18.73 39.06
C SER A 628 -14.97 19.95 38.40
N ASP A 629 -13.86 19.74 37.69
CA ASP A 629 -13.12 20.78 36.97
C ASP A 629 -13.03 20.40 35.49
N PRO A 630 -14.05 20.78 34.68
CA PRO A 630 -14.03 20.50 33.25
C PRO A 630 -12.85 21.20 32.54
N ALA A 631 -12.37 22.34 33.05
CA ALA A 631 -11.25 23.05 32.44
C ALA A 631 -9.93 22.27 32.59
N ALA A 632 -9.74 21.56 33.70
CA ALA A 632 -8.59 20.67 33.88
C ALA A 632 -8.59 19.44 32.94
N ALA A 633 -9.76 18.99 32.50
CA ALA A 633 -9.90 17.83 31.60
C ALA A 633 -9.83 18.21 30.10
N LEU A 634 -10.18 19.45 29.73
CA LEU A 634 -10.16 19.93 28.33
C LEU A 634 -8.84 19.68 27.57
N PRO A 635 -7.64 19.95 28.14
CA PRO A 635 -6.37 19.72 27.45
C PRO A 635 -6.09 18.24 27.14
N LEU A 636 -6.66 17.31 27.91
CA LEU A 636 -6.49 15.88 27.69
C LEU A 636 -7.40 15.39 26.57
N VAL A 637 -8.63 15.91 26.47
CA VAL A 637 -9.68 15.41 25.56
C VAL A 637 -9.61 16.01 24.15
N ALA A 638 -8.82 17.08 23.93
CA ALA A 638 -8.83 17.88 22.70
C ALA A 638 -8.68 17.10 21.37
N SER A 639 -8.11 15.89 21.40
CA SER A 639 -7.93 15.02 20.22
C SER A 639 -8.72 13.71 20.25
N ALA A 640 -9.44 13.40 21.34
CA ALA A 640 -10.07 12.09 21.55
C ALA A 640 -11.59 12.13 21.29
N ARG A 641 -12.13 11.11 20.60
CA ARG A 641 -13.58 10.91 20.46
C ARG A 641 -14.13 10.21 21.70
N LEU A 642 -14.81 10.96 22.57
CA LEU A 642 -15.40 10.42 23.81
C LEU A 642 -16.91 10.56 23.82
N SER A 643 -17.58 9.66 24.55
CA SER A 643 -18.99 9.84 24.90
C SER A 643 -19.17 11.01 25.89
N LEU A 644 -20.35 11.63 25.90
CA LEU A 644 -20.66 12.68 26.87
C LEU A 644 -20.52 12.19 28.33
N THR A 645 -20.84 10.91 28.58
CA THR A 645 -20.67 10.27 29.89
C THR A 645 -19.21 10.19 30.29
N ASP A 646 -18.33 9.77 29.38
CA ASP A 646 -16.89 9.67 29.66
C ASP A 646 -16.24 11.04 29.85
N ALA A 647 -16.64 12.05 29.06
CA ALA A 647 -16.14 13.41 29.22
C ALA A 647 -16.51 14.03 30.59
N ARG A 648 -17.76 13.80 31.07
CA ARG A 648 -18.20 14.25 32.39
C ARG A 648 -17.46 13.54 33.51
N TRP A 649 -17.29 12.23 33.39
CA TRP A 649 -16.52 11.46 34.35
C TRP A 649 -15.06 11.89 34.41
N LEU A 650 -14.42 12.16 33.26
CA LEU A 650 -13.04 12.69 33.22
C LEU A 650 -12.90 14.04 33.92
N ALA A 651 -13.90 14.92 33.85
CA ALA A 651 -13.92 16.18 34.59
C ALA A 651 -13.92 16.00 36.12
N GLU A 652 -14.32 14.82 36.61
CA GLU A 652 -14.24 14.43 38.03
C GLU A 652 -12.96 13.63 38.34
N LEU A 653 -12.54 12.74 37.43
CA LEU A 653 -11.33 11.93 37.59
C LEU A 653 -10.06 12.77 37.63
N VAL A 654 -9.91 13.76 36.74
CA VAL A 654 -8.69 14.56 36.63
C VAL A 654 -8.35 15.32 37.91
N PRO A 655 -9.27 16.09 38.54
CA PRO A 655 -8.95 16.77 39.79
C PRO A 655 -8.64 15.78 40.92
N ILE A 656 -9.40 14.67 41.04
CA ILE A 656 -9.12 13.62 42.03
C ILE A 656 -7.74 13.00 41.81
N SER A 657 -7.40 12.69 40.55
CA SER A 657 -6.10 12.12 40.17
C SER A 657 -4.97 13.10 40.50
N LYS A 658 -5.12 14.39 40.23
CA LYS A 658 -4.13 15.42 40.62
C LYS A 658 -3.91 15.45 42.13
N THR A 659 -4.98 15.32 42.90
CA THR A 659 -4.92 15.31 44.37
C THR A 659 -4.28 14.03 44.92
N VAL A 660 -4.64 12.86 44.38
CA VAL A 660 -4.20 11.54 44.89
C VAL A 660 -2.83 11.12 44.36
N LEU A 661 -2.59 11.29 43.05
CA LEU A 661 -1.39 10.81 42.35
C LEU A 661 -0.28 11.85 42.25
N LYS A 662 -0.56 13.12 42.60
CA LYS A 662 0.40 14.23 42.50
C LYS A 662 1.07 14.26 41.10
N GLY A 663 2.38 14.03 41.01
CA GLY A 663 3.14 14.09 39.76
C GLY A 663 2.76 13.06 38.69
N GLU A 664 2.12 11.94 39.06
CA GLU A 664 1.72 10.89 38.11
C GLU A 664 0.32 11.11 37.50
N ALA A 665 -0.42 12.12 37.97
CA ALA A 665 -1.82 12.33 37.61
C ALA A 665 -2.05 12.51 36.10
N THR A 666 -1.18 13.26 35.41
CA THR A 666 -1.32 13.53 33.97
C THR A 666 -1.09 12.27 33.14
N ALA A 667 -0.06 11.49 33.48
CA ALA A 667 0.25 10.23 32.78
C ALA A 667 -0.89 9.23 32.97
N PHE A 668 -1.38 9.07 34.20
CA PHE A 668 -2.51 8.19 34.49
C PHE A 668 -3.81 8.63 33.81
N SER A 669 -4.14 9.92 33.84
CA SER A 669 -5.35 10.44 33.17
C SER A 669 -5.30 10.23 31.65
N LYS A 670 -4.09 10.28 31.06
CA LYS A 670 -3.88 9.99 29.63
C LYS A 670 -4.02 8.49 29.33
N GLU A 671 -3.45 7.62 30.17
CA GLU A 671 -3.61 6.16 30.08
C GLU A 671 -5.10 5.75 30.12
N VAL A 672 -5.87 6.34 31.05
CA VAL A 672 -7.32 6.14 31.13
C VAL A 672 -8.03 6.67 29.87
N LEU A 673 -7.62 7.83 29.35
CA LEU A 673 -8.20 8.38 28.12
C LEU A 673 -7.95 7.48 26.91
N GLU A 674 -6.75 6.93 26.76
CA GLU A 674 -6.39 6.00 25.67
C GLU A 674 -7.18 4.69 25.76
N ALA A 675 -7.43 4.19 26.97
CA ALA A 675 -8.30 3.03 27.18
C ALA A 675 -9.77 3.32 26.78
N LEU A 676 -10.26 4.54 27.01
CA LEU A 676 -11.62 4.94 26.64
C LEU A 676 -11.80 5.25 25.14
N SER A 677 -10.78 5.76 24.47
CA SER A 677 -10.86 6.10 23.04
C SER A 677 -10.80 4.86 22.13
N GLY A 678 -10.38 3.71 22.66
CA GLY A 678 -10.16 2.48 21.88
C GLY A 678 -8.95 2.56 20.94
N GLU A 679 -8.14 3.63 21.02
CA GLU A 679 -6.91 3.80 20.23
C GLU A 679 -5.69 3.15 20.89
N ALA A 680 -5.88 2.36 21.95
CA ALA A 680 -4.82 1.59 22.58
C ALA A 680 -4.22 0.60 21.56
N LYS A 681 -3.10 1.00 20.94
CA LYS A 681 -2.15 0.04 20.37
C LYS A 681 -1.77 -0.90 21.51
N PRO A 682 -1.75 -2.23 21.30
CA PRO A 682 -1.23 -3.16 22.30
C PRO A 682 0.27 -2.89 22.45
N ASN A 683 0.63 -1.98 23.35
CA ASN A 683 2.01 -1.68 23.64
C ASN A 683 2.60 -2.86 24.40
N LEU A 684 3.57 -3.51 23.75
CA LEU A 684 4.48 -4.46 24.34
C LEU A 684 5.01 -3.94 25.68
N LYS A 685 5.00 -4.85 26.67
CA LYS A 685 5.51 -4.72 28.03
C LYS A 685 6.89 -4.03 28.03
N LEU A 686 6.99 -2.88 28.69
CA LEU A 686 8.26 -2.38 29.21
C LEU A 686 8.46 -3.00 30.59
N ILE A 687 9.13 -4.16 30.63
CA ILE A 687 9.69 -4.71 31.88
C ILE A 687 10.95 -3.90 32.15
N ASP A 688 10.82 -2.87 32.99
CA ASP A 688 11.95 -2.10 33.49
C ASP A 688 12.47 -2.79 34.77
N ASN A 689 13.15 -3.92 34.59
CA ASN A 689 13.99 -4.49 35.64
C ASN A 689 15.40 -3.90 35.48
N GLY A 690 15.64 -2.81 36.20
CA GLY A 690 16.98 -2.27 36.36
C GLY A 690 17.88 -3.23 37.14
N GLY A 691 19.03 -3.57 36.57
CA GLY A 691 20.13 -4.24 37.26
C GLY A 691 21.23 -4.71 36.29
N PRO A 692 22.43 -4.08 36.27
CA PRO A 692 23.51 -4.49 35.40
C PRO A 692 24.22 -5.70 36.00
N SER A 693 24.25 -6.83 35.29
CA SER A 693 25.16 -7.92 35.60
C SER A 693 26.14 -8.12 34.45
N ARG A 694 27.43 -8.09 34.81
CA ARG A 694 28.58 -8.41 33.98
C ARG A 694 28.57 -9.92 33.66
N ALA A 695 28.67 -10.25 32.39
CA ALA A 695 29.44 -11.37 31.84
C ALA A 695 29.59 -11.14 30.34
#